data_AF-A0A1V9ZVL4-F1
#
_entry.id   AF-A0A1V9ZVL4-F1
#
_cell.length_a   1.000
_cell.length_b   1.000
_cell.length_c   1.000
_cell.angle_alpha   90.00
_cell.angle_beta   90.00
_cell.angle_gamma   90.00
#
_symmetry.space_group_name_H-M   'P 1'
#
loop_
_entity.id
_entity.type
_entity.pdbx_description
1 polymer ?
#
loop_
_entity_poly.entity_id
_entity_poly.type
_entity_poly.pdbx_seq_one_letter_code
_entity_poly.pdbx_strand_id
1 'polypeptide(L)'
;MQMNRSLIRGTSRYFGANISTQLPAISLETFRGIASSNGTLTGIAQLFHTQIGPYLSIDSRIVSIPSDLLKAYNQYIKTLYSQLVHTEHLNLFCAMKDVLITPIPISWSNMTYLAGDPMCTAGVPTLFVQQSFDFTIDCSRPSPLTLNLSRHNILFALIATQATPTTDKSICSLTTTPLQCLAAMSSGREMLKNLVLPQELIDFLRLIPAQIIQTKVGLMQYGVASGNWYLMHQALLEDDFNWNFLGWCFLAEWAAGIREVVSFEGDITSIVLISNTYSEQKYLASGETTQNATTLVLTLVKISTGLSIFVATLTLLSTFAAKSSVVWTNLFYFNRLVGSIWIGRPLALLRGLSAIFILGTSQLSLSSTNGYTKFIFQPRPLLYTIVIAGEANWIVYVLTDILVVVFGDTTRIYAPLSSVAVWCIVVGVELYQPVQLVIDLDRRCIGNDMDYGLYCSSGRVQVGSYDRVWNLLCIQVIGVLIIAICCTMFRKPSIISTRLFLSSAPDILAKPLEIINSQPCYDYATCTICGILPLPSRYQFDLTLWTVLMDHPSGPQDDSRVIPMIQARTVGSESESQGHLKYQKGNLMDRIAKRWRKLIASIAFGHMLFAIGSSISYFEVVQVNLANDYYWAGFNLTGTHSFFASWLNEQLIFNSLLDEVKLDSPSIISEGSFDKNPAFVTSTIIYGALVQHYELNTIGATINGLRISDACMMPWIFTPYCYLDLNQTWHIAHTSARQLRCKNMTTNAAIYLETVLRNTQWHDFRSCWGSAFDIAYGNDLQQTTQGQTWLNSISMTWIP
;
A
#
# COMPACT_ATOMS: atom_id res chain seq x y z
N MET A 1 11.31 12.32 44.41
CA MET A 1 12.42 12.35 45.39
C MET A 1 13.69 12.71 44.63
N GLN A 2 14.38 13.82 44.96
CA GLN A 2 15.59 14.22 44.24
C GLN A 2 16.82 13.47 44.77
N MET A 3 17.58 12.84 43.88
CA MET A 3 18.81 12.13 44.25
C MET A 3 19.98 13.13 44.32
N ASN A 4 20.29 13.64 45.52
CA ASN A 4 21.38 14.60 45.74
C ASN A 4 22.76 13.89 45.68
N ARG A 5 23.16 13.53 44.45
CA ARG A 5 24.40 12.82 44.08
C ARG A 5 24.83 13.20 42.67
N SER A 6 26.14 13.11 42.46
CA SER A 6 26.80 13.22 41.16
C SER A 6 26.64 11.93 40.36
N LEU A 7 26.52 12.05 39.03
CA LEU A 7 26.69 10.95 38.09
C LEU A 7 28.14 10.82 37.58
N ILE A 8 28.99 11.83 37.81
CA ILE A 8 30.40 11.81 37.41
C ILE A 8 31.18 10.86 38.31
N ARG A 9 31.78 9.83 37.71
CA ARG A 9 32.51 8.79 38.43
C ARG A 9 33.83 9.31 38.98
N GLY A 10 34.02 9.17 40.29
CA GLY A 10 35.23 9.60 41.01
C GLY A 10 35.11 10.95 41.73
N THR A 11 33.97 11.65 41.64
CA THR A 11 33.70 12.84 42.45
C THR A 11 33.41 12.47 43.91
N SER A 12 33.55 13.45 44.81
CA SER A 12 33.22 13.34 46.24
C SER A 12 31.72 13.16 46.53
N ARG A 13 30.88 13.10 45.48
CA ARG A 13 29.42 12.91 45.56
C ARG A 13 28.89 11.83 44.59
N TYR A 14 29.73 11.03 43.95
CA TYR A 14 29.31 9.99 43.01
C TYR A 14 28.28 9.04 43.62
N PHE A 15 27.14 8.83 42.94
CA PHE A 15 26.00 8.07 43.47
C PHE A 15 26.35 6.63 43.87
N GLY A 16 27.27 5.99 43.14
CA GLY A 16 27.72 4.62 43.42
C GLY A 16 28.89 4.51 44.41
N ALA A 17 29.34 5.61 45.03
CA ALA A 17 30.39 5.60 46.04
C ALA A 17 29.79 5.61 47.47
N ASN A 18 30.30 4.73 48.33
CA ASN A 18 29.97 4.73 49.76
C ASN A 18 30.95 5.65 50.50
N ILE A 19 30.59 6.93 50.64
CA ILE A 19 31.50 7.99 51.09
C ILE A 19 31.41 8.21 52.61
N SER A 20 30.21 8.16 53.18
CA SER A 20 29.98 8.27 54.63
C SER A 20 28.61 7.70 55.02
N THR A 21 28.31 7.64 56.32
CA THR A 21 26.97 7.26 56.83
C THR A 21 25.86 8.22 56.37
N GLN A 22 26.19 9.46 56.02
CA GLN A 22 25.27 10.46 55.45
C GLN A 22 25.25 10.42 53.90
N LEU A 23 26.32 9.89 53.30
CA LEU A 23 26.51 9.75 51.86
C LEU A 23 26.77 8.27 51.46
N PRO A 24 25.82 7.36 51.73
CA PRO A 24 25.92 5.98 51.24
C PRO A 24 25.77 5.92 49.71
N ALA A 25 26.25 4.81 49.14
CA ALA A 25 25.99 4.47 47.74
C ALA A 25 24.49 4.20 47.52
N ILE A 26 23.98 4.55 46.33
CA ILE A 26 22.56 4.42 45.98
C ILE A 26 22.41 3.38 44.87
N SER A 27 21.66 2.31 45.13
CA SER A 27 21.25 1.36 44.08
C SER A 27 20.15 1.97 43.22
N LEU A 28 20.37 2.00 41.90
CA LEU A 28 19.35 2.40 40.92
C LEU A 28 18.20 1.38 40.86
N GLU A 29 18.45 0.12 41.22
CA GLU A 29 17.45 -0.94 41.27
C GLU A 29 16.50 -0.75 42.46
N THR A 30 17.01 -0.32 43.63
CA THR A 30 16.17 0.16 44.74
C THR A 30 15.41 1.42 44.35
N PHE A 31 16.07 2.38 43.66
CA PHE A 31 15.43 3.62 43.23
C PHE A 31 14.30 3.41 42.20
N ARG A 32 14.36 2.34 41.41
CA ARG A 32 13.28 1.87 40.52
C ARG A 32 12.26 0.94 41.18
N GLY A 33 12.47 0.52 42.43
CA GLY A 33 11.59 -0.42 43.14
C GLY A 33 11.74 -1.90 42.72
N ILE A 34 12.84 -2.26 42.05
CA ILE A 34 13.18 -3.64 41.67
C ILE A 34 13.82 -4.37 42.86
N ALA A 35 14.67 -3.66 43.61
CA ALA A 35 15.23 -4.13 44.89
C ALA A 35 14.47 -3.53 46.08
N SER A 36 14.56 -4.16 47.24
CA SER A 36 13.98 -3.62 48.49
C SER A 36 14.59 -2.28 48.89
N SER A 37 13.96 -1.60 49.85
CA SER A 37 14.49 -0.40 50.52
C SER A 37 15.91 -0.57 51.06
N ASN A 38 16.33 -1.82 51.34
CA ASN A 38 17.60 -2.15 51.94
C ASN A 38 18.66 -2.58 50.91
N GLY A 39 18.38 -2.43 49.61
CA GLY A 39 19.25 -2.87 48.52
C GLY A 39 19.14 -4.36 48.18
N THR A 40 18.26 -5.12 48.84
CA THR A 40 18.17 -6.58 48.63
C THR A 40 17.23 -6.90 47.47
N LEU A 41 17.78 -7.43 46.38
CA LEU A 41 17.02 -8.18 45.38
C LEU A 41 16.65 -9.56 45.95
N THR A 42 15.56 -10.15 45.45
CA THR A 42 15.14 -11.53 45.78
C THR A 42 14.62 -12.25 44.53
N GLY A 43 14.57 -13.58 44.58
CA GLY A 43 13.97 -14.41 43.52
C GLY A 43 14.56 -14.14 42.13
N ILE A 44 13.69 -13.93 41.14
CA ILE A 44 14.07 -13.70 39.73
C ILE A 44 15.00 -12.49 39.59
N ALA A 45 14.65 -11.35 40.19
CA ALA A 45 15.44 -10.14 40.06
C ALA A 45 16.88 -10.30 40.62
N GLN A 46 17.06 -11.08 41.69
CA GLN A 46 18.39 -11.42 42.21
C GLN A 46 19.17 -12.34 41.27
N LEU A 47 18.48 -13.32 40.69
CA LEU A 47 19.04 -14.33 39.79
C LEU A 47 19.49 -13.71 38.45
N PHE A 48 18.69 -12.80 37.87
CA PHE A 48 19.06 -12.06 36.66
C PHE A 48 20.25 -11.13 36.91
N HIS A 49 20.19 -10.34 37.99
CA HIS A 49 21.27 -9.43 38.39
C HIS A 49 22.62 -10.16 38.54
N THR A 50 22.61 -11.36 39.14
CA THR A 50 23.84 -12.10 39.45
C THR A 50 24.41 -12.93 38.30
N GLN A 51 23.62 -13.21 37.25
CA GLN A 51 24.08 -13.99 36.09
C GLN A 51 24.25 -13.14 34.81
N ILE A 52 23.35 -12.20 34.55
CA ILE A 52 23.37 -11.36 33.34
C ILE A 52 23.97 -9.99 33.65
N GLY A 53 23.46 -9.32 34.67
CA GLY A 53 23.93 -8.02 35.13
C GLY A 53 22.79 -7.19 35.74
N PRO A 54 23.11 -6.07 36.42
CA PRO A 54 22.12 -5.24 37.09
C PRO A 54 21.07 -4.69 36.11
N TYR A 55 19.84 -4.55 36.57
CA TYR A 55 18.79 -3.93 35.77
C TYR A 55 19.18 -2.49 35.41
N LEU A 56 18.70 -2.03 34.25
CA LEU A 56 19.10 -0.77 33.59
C LEU A 56 20.51 -0.77 32.94
N SER A 57 21.35 -1.81 33.11
CA SER A 57 22.66 -1.88 32.43
C SER A 57 22.72 -2.71 31.14
N ILE A 58 21.62 -3.41 30.84
CA ILE A 58 21.46 -4.33 29.72
C ILE A 58 21.25 -3.53 28.42
N ASP A 59 22.11 -3.74 27.42
CA ASP A 59 21.89 -3.24 26.05
C ASP A 59 21.13 -4.31 25.24
N SER A 60 19.97 -3.97 24.65
CA SER A 60 19.24 -4.87 23.73
C SER A 60 19.60 -4.58 22.27
N ARG A 61 19.82 -5.62 21.46
CA ARG A 61 20.20 -5.52 20.04
C ARG A 61 19.57 -6.61 19.18
N ILE A 62 18.94 -6.22 18.08
CA ILE A 62 18.42 -7.15 17.07
C ILE A 62 19.58 -7.88 16.38
N VAL A 63 19.45 -9.20 16.22
CA VAL A 63 20.42 -10.06 15.51
C VAL A 63 19.88 -10.40 14.13
N SER A 64 20.66 -10.09 13.08
CA SER A 64 20.31 -10.39 11.70
C SER A 64 20.29 -11.90 11.41
N ILE A 65 19.36 -12.34 10.55
CA ILE A 65 19.27 -13.73 10.08
C ILE A 65 20.59 -14.11 9.37
N PRO A 66 21.26 -15.23 9.73
CA PRO A 66 22.46 -15.70 9.05
C PRO A 66 22.22 -15.93 7.56
N SER A 67 23.13 -15.43 6.70
CA SER A 67 22.87 -15.40 5.25
C SER A 67 22.68 -16.79 4.63
N ASP A 68 23.30 -17.83 5.20
CA ASP A 68 23.20 -19.21 4.71
C ASP A 68 21.92 -19.91 5.19
N LEU A 69 21.38 -19.53 6.36
CA LEU A 69 20.04 -19.94 6.81
C LEU A 69 18.96 -19.37 5.88
N LEU A 70 19.08 -18.10 5.50
CA LEU A 70 18.17 -17.46 4.55
C LEU A 70 18.28 -18.07 3.14
N LYS A 71 19.49 -18.39 2.66
CA LYS A 71 19.69 -19.11 1.38
C LYS A 71 19.09 -20.52 1.42
N ALA A 72 19.36 -21.29 2.47
CA ALA A 72 18.83 -22.64 2.65
C ALA A 72 17.29 -22.64 2.66
N TYR A 73 16.67 -21.76 3.45
CA TYR A 73 15.21 -21.67 3.52
C TYR A 73 14.58 -21.30 2.18
N ASN A 74 15.12 -20.30 1.48
CA ASN A 74 14.64 -19.90 0.15
C ASN A 74 14.82 -21.01 -0.90
N GLN A 75 15.95 -21.72 -0.91
CA GLN A 75 16.20 -22.82 -1.84
C GLN A 75 15.31 -24.04 -1.52
N TYR A 76 15.03 -24.32 -0.25
CA TYR A 76 14.04 -25.31 0.20
C TYR A 76 12.64 -24.96 -0.33
N ILE A 77 12.15 -23.74 -0.09
CA ILE A 77 10.83 -23.29 -0.56
C ILE A 77 10.73 -23.39 -2.09
N LYS A 78 11.74 -22.92 -2.82
CA LYS A 78 11.81 -23.04 -4.29
C LYS A 78 11.79 -24.49 -4.77
N THR A 79 12.50 -25.39 -4.08
CA THR A 79 12.54 -26.82 -4.39
C THR A 79 11.18 -27.49 -4.15
N LEU A 80 10.52 -27.18 -3.04
CA LEU A 80 9.23 -27.73 -2.67
C LEU A 80 8.15 -27.34 -3.69
N TYR A 81 7.99 -26.04 -3.97
CA TYR A 81 6.93 -25.58 -4.86
C TYR A 81 7.13 -25.96 -6.33
N SER A 82 8.37 -26.20 -6.79
CA SER A 82 8.61 -26.73 -8.15
C SER A 82 8.14 -28.17 -8.32
N GLN A 83 8.15 -28.98 -7.25
CA GLN A 83 7.73 -30.39 -7.26
C GLN A 83 6.25 -30.59 -6.89
N LEU A 84 5.66 -29.68 -6.11
CA LEU A 84 4.22 -29.65 -5.83
C LEU A 84 3.32 -29.47 -7.08
N VAL A 85 3.90 -29.23 -8.26
CA VAL A 85 3.17 -29.28 -9.54
C VAL A 85 2.63 -30.70 -9.84
N HIS A 86 3.23 -31.74 -9.27
CA HIS A 86 2.78 -33.13 -9.38
C HIS A 86 1.67 -33.45 -8.37
N THR A 87 0.59 -34.08 -8.86
CA THR A 87 -0.64 -34.33 -8.07
C THR A 87 -0.43 -35.20 -6.84
N GLU A 88 0.50 -36.16 -6.88
CA GLU A 88 0.76 -37.07 -5.76
C GLU A 88 1.38 -36.33 -4.56
N HIS A 89 2.49 -35.63 -4.78
CA HIS A 89 3.14 -34.72 -3.83
C HIS A 89 2.17 -33.69 -3.26
N LEU A 90 1.29 -33.16 -4.11
CA LEU A 90 0.31 -32.15 -3.74
C LEU A 90 -0.74 -32.68 -2.76
N ASN A 91 -1.26 -33.89 -3.00
CA ASN A 91 -2.21 -34.55 -2.11
C ASN A 91 -1.58 -34.89 -0.76
N LEU A 92 -0.33 -35.39 -0.75
CA LEU A 92 0.42 -35.67 0.48
C LEU A 92 0.66 -34.40 1.31
N PHE A 93 1.09 -33.32 0.66
CA PHE A 93 1.35 -32.03 1.32
C PHE A 93 0.08 -31.35 1.86
N CYS A 94 -1.09 -31.58 1.24
CA CYS A 94 -2.39 -31.15 1.79
C CYS A 94 -2.96 -32.09 2.86
N ALA A 95 -2.53 -33.35 2.93
CA ALA A 95 -2.89 -34.27 4.01
C ALA A 95 -2.11 -33.96 5.31
N MET A 96 -0.95 -33.32 5.21
CA MET A 96 -0.22 -32.78 6.37
C MET A 96 -1.07 -31.74 7.11
N LYS A 97 -1.19 -31.90 8.43
CA LYS A 97 -1.86 -30.94 9.31
C LYS A 97 -0.81 -30.15 10.08
N ASP A 98 -1.01 -28.84 10.18
CA ASP A 98 -0.22 -27.99 11.05
C ASP A 98 -0.65 -28.25 12.51
N VAL A 99 0.32 -28.46 13.42
CA VAL A 99 0.07 -28.90 14.81
C VAL A 99 0.75 -27.97 15.80
N LEU A 100 -0.03 -27.38 16.72
CA LEU A 100 0.51 -26.60 17.83
C LEU A 100 1.04 -27.55 18.92
N ILE A 101 2.29 -27.36 19.32
CA ILE A 101 2.93 -28.10 20.43
C ILE A 101 3.44 -27.11 21.49
N THR A 102 3.58 -27.57 22.73
CA THR A 102 4.37 -26.87 23.76
C THR A 102 5.66 -27.66 24.01
N PRO A 103 6.82 -27.21 23.52
CA PRO A 103 8.08 -27.93 23.66
C PRO A 103 8.67 -27.78 25.07
N ILE A 104 9.28 -28.85 25.58
CA ILE A 104 9.93 -28.92 26.89
C ILE A 104 11.33 -29.56 26.71
N PRO A 105 12.43 -28.80 26.88
CA PRO A 105 13.78 -29.37 26.85
C PRO A 105 14.00 -30.45 27.92
N ILE A 106 14.81 -31.47 27.63
CA ILE A 106 15.15 -32.54 28.60
C ILE A 106 15.80 -31.93 29.86
N SER A 107 16.71 -30.99 29.64
CA SER A 107 17.38 -30.16 30.64
C SER A 107 16.43 -29.40 31.57
N TRP A 108 15.20 -29.13 31.12
CA TRP A 108 14.20 -28.35 31.85
C TRP A 108 13.14 -29.20 32.57
N SER A 109 13.21 -30.53 32.43
CA SER A 109 12.20 -31.46 32.95
C SER A 109 12.06 -31.46 34.49
N ASN A 110 10.84 -31.71 34.98
CA ASN A 110 10.47 -31.81 36.40
C ASN A 110 10.73 -30.55 37.26
N MET A 111 10.70 -29.35 36.67
CA MET A 111 10.86 -28.08 37.38
C MET A 111 9.59 -27.22 37.38
N THR A 112 9.49 -26.32 38.37
CA THR A 112 8.47 -25.26 38.40
C THR A 112 9.01 -24.07 37.61
N TYR A 113 8.28 -23.61 36.61
CA TYR A 113 8.68 -22.51 35.73
C TYR A 113 8.07 -21.18 36.22
N LEU A 114 8.73 -20.06 35.96
CA LEU A 114 8.37 -18.76 36.55
C LEU A 114 8.19 -17.62 35.53
N ALA A 115 9.02 -17.58 34.49
CA ALA A 115 9.00 -16.62 33.38
C ALA A 115 10.03 -17.00 32.31
N GLY A 116 9.70 -16.80 31.02
CA GLY A 116 10.61 -16.99 29.87
C GLY A 116 11.16 -15.70 29.27
N ASP A 117 10.80 -14.53 29.83
CA ASP A 117 11.22 -13.20 29.38
C ASP A 117 12.24 -12.60 30.38
N PRO A 118 13.40 -12.08 29.94
CA PRO A 118 14.41 -11.49 30.83
C PRO A 118 13.94 -10.23 31.56
N MET A 119 12.93 -9.52 31.03
CA MET A 119 12.38 -8.29 31.62
C MET A 119 11.56 -8.55 32.89
N CYS A 120 11.10 -9.78 33.12
CA CYS A 120 10.35 -10.15 34.32
C CYS A 120 11.21 -10.02 35.59
N THR A 121 10.84 -9.11 36.48
CA THR A 121 11.47 -8.93 37.81
C THR A 121 10.85 -9.83 38.88
N ALA A 122 9.57 -10.18 38.70
CA ALA A 122 8.82 -11.20 39.42
C ALA A 122 8.20 -12.17 38.40
N GLY A 123 7.81 -13.36 38.84
CA GLY A 123 7.21 -14.38 37.97
C GLY A 123 6.25 -15.29 38.72
N VAL A 124 5.32 -15.87 37.97
CA VAL A 124 4.21 -16.66 38.50
C VAL A 124 4.55 -18.15 38.35
N PRO A 125 4.52 -18.97 39.42
CA PRO A 125 4.87 -20.39 39.34
C PRO A 125 3.87 -21.19 38.49
N THR A 126 4.38 -21.91 37.48
CA THR A 126 3.61 -22.72 36.53
C THR A 126 4.20 -24.11 36.34
N LEU A 127 3.36 -25.06 35.92
CA LEU A 127 3.74 -26.44 35.58
C LEU A 127 4.09 -26.63 34.09
N PHE A 128 4.01 -25.55 33.29
CA PHE A 128 4.37 -25.51 31.89
C PHE A 128 5.49 -24.49 31.66
N VAL A 129 6.38 -24.77 30.70
CA VAL A 129 7.39 -23.82 30.22
C VAL A 129 6.67 -22.59 29.70
N GLN A 130 7.01 -21.41 30.21
CA GLN A 130 6.38 -20.15 29.79
C GLN A 130 6.98 -19.65 28.48
N GLN A 131 6.18 -18.90 27.72
CA GLN A 131 6.59 -18.26 26.47
C GLN A 131 7.83 -17.37 26.62
N SER A 132 8.54 -17.15 25.51
CA SER A 132 9.73 -16.29 25.43
C SER A 132 9.35 -14.82 25.56
N PHE A 133 10.29 -13.91 25.31
CA PHE A 133 10.00 -12.48 25.25
C PHE A 133 9.11 -12.08 24.06
N ASP A 134 8.34 -11.01 24.26
CA ASP A 134 7.53 -10.30 23.28
C ASP A 134 7.23 -8.89 23.85
N PHE A 135 7.20 -7.88 22.98
CA PHE A 135 6.86 -6.50 23.31
C PHE A 135 5.53 -6.35 24.09
N THR A 136 4.58 -7.27 23.93
CA THR A 136 3.26 -7.20 24.60
C THR A 136 3.18 -7.85 26.00
N ILE A 137 4.27 -8.44 26.50
CA ILE A 137 4.27 -9.18 27.77
C ILE A 137 4.42 -8.27 29.00
N ASP A 138 3.51 -8.44 29.96
CA ASP A 138 3.50 -7.72 31.26
C ASP A 138 3.99 -8.58 32.45
N CYS A 139 4.41 -9.83 32.18
CA CYS A 139 4.75 -10.87 33.16
C CYS A 139 3.64 -11.24 34.17
N SER A 140 2.41 -10.71 34.05
CA SER A 140 1.33 -10.93 35.02
C SER A 140 0.48 -12.16 34.70
N ARG A 141 0.39 -12.53 33.41
CA ARG A 141 -0.40 -13.66 32.91
C ARG A 141 0.50 -14.65 32.16
N PRO A 142 1.01 -15.70 32.82
CA PRO A 142 1.90 -16.65 32.17
C PRO A 142 1.15 -17.51 31.13
N SER A 143 1.62 -17.47 29.89
CA SER A 143 1.14 -18.33 28.79
C SER A 143 2.21 -19.36 28.42
N PRO A 144 1.83 -20.57 27.97
CA PRO A 144 2.79 -21.62 27.64
C PRO A 144 3.61 -21.28 26.39
N LEU A 145 4.88 -21.66 26.40
CA LEU A 145 5.71 -21.66 25.20
C LEU A 145 5.07 -22.54 24.14
N THR A 146 4.82 -21.97 22.97
CA THR A 146 4.25 -22.68 21.82
C THR A 146 5.17 -22.61 20.60
N LEU A 147 5.13 -23.69 19.83
CA LEU A 147 5.78 -23.82 18.54
C LEU A 147 4.76 -24.45 17.58
N ASN A 148 4.63 -23.89 16.38
CA ASN A 148 3.76 -24.45 15.37
C ASN A 148 4.57 -25.45 14.51
N LEU A 149 4.26 -26.73 14.61
CA LEU A 149 4.70 -27.73 13.63
C LEU A 149 3.87 -27.53 12.35
N SER A 150 4.14 -26.45 11.63
CA SER A 150 3.61 -26.22 10.30
C SER A 150 4.20 -27.23 9.32
N ARG A 151 3.48 -27.53 8.24
CA ARG A 151 3.97 -28.36 7.13
C ARG A 151 5.33 -27.91 6.57
N HIS A 152 5.64 -26.62 6.64
CA HIS A 152 6.93 -26.07 6.21
C HIS A 152 8.03 -26.33 7.25
N ASN A 153 7.74 -26.04 8.52
CA ASN A 153 8.69 -26.23 9.62
C ASN A 153 9.08 -27.72 9.75
N ILE A 154 8.10 -28.64 9.68
CA ILE A 154 8.32 -30.09 9.73
C ILE A 154 9.25 -30.54 8.60
N LEU A 155 8.97 -30.16 7.35
CA LEU A 155 9.79 -30.59 6.20
C LEU A 155 11.21 -30.02 6.28
N PHE A 156 11.37 -28.74 6.61
CA PHE A 156 12.70 -28.12 6.74
C PHE A 156 13.53 -28.80 7.85
N ALA A 157 12.93 -29.02 9.02
CA ALA A 157 13.60 -29.68 10.14
C ALA A 157 13.90 -31.17 9.88
N LEU A 158 13.03 -31.91 9.17
CA LEU A 158 13.31 -33.30 8.76
C LEU A 158 14.48 -33.37 7.76
N ILE A 159 14.56 -32.44 6.80
CA ILE A 159 15.69 -32.36 5.85
C ILE A 159 16.99 -32.04 6.60
N ALA A 160 16.96 -31.06 7.51
CA ALA A 160 18.14 -30.57 8.20
C ALA A 160 18.69 -31.55 9.26
N THR A 161 17.82 -32.25 10.00
CA THR A 161 18.24 -33.24 11.01
C THR A 161 18.55 -34.62 10.42
N GLN A 162 17.98 -34.97 9.26
CA GLN A 162 17.98 -36.34 8.73
C GLN A 162 17.39 -37.36 9.73
N ALA A 163 16.47 -36.93 10.61
CA ALA A 163 15.86 -37.75 11.65
C ALA A 163 15.30 -39.07 11.10
N THR A 164 15.33 -40.13 11.91
CA THR A 164 14.89 -41.49 11.55
C THR A 164 13.57 -41.86 12.24
N PRO A 165 12.78 -42.84 11.74
CA PRO A 165 11.52 -43.26 12.39
C PRO A 165 11.67 -43.68 13.85
N THR A 166 12.87 -44.10 14.25
CA THR A 166 13.24 -44.42 15.63
C THR A 166 13.41 -43.20 16.52
N THR A 167 13.90 -42.07 15.99
CA THR A 167 14.06 -40.81 16.75
C THR A 167 12.78 -39.98 16.82
N ASP A 168 11.80 -40.20 15.95
CA ASP A 168 10.52 -39.48 15.98
C ASP A 168 9.81 -39.62 17.35
N LYS A 169 9.98 -40.77 18.03
CA LYS A 169 9.44 -41.01 19.38
C LYS A 169 10.16 -40.22 20.48
N SER A 170 11.47 -40.08 20.43
CA SER A 170 12.23 -39.32 21.44
C SER A 170 12.04 -37.82 21.23
N ILE A 171 12.06 -37.34 19.98
CA ILE A 171 11.72 -35.96 19.61
C ILE A 171 10.33 -35.58 20.12
N CYS A 172 9.30 -36.38 19.80
CA CYS A 172 7.94 -36.05 20.24
C CYS A 172 7.69 -36.24 21.75
N SER A 173 8.56 -36.96 22.47
CA SER A 173 8.48 -37.02 23.94
C SER A 173 8.82 -35.70 24.64
N LEU A 174 9.47 -34.77 23.92
CA LEU A 174 9.74 -33.39 24.35
C LEU A 174 8.51 -32.47 24.21
N THR A 175 7.30 -33.03 24.03
CA THR A 175 6.07 -32.27 23.77
C THR A 175 4.91 -32.81 24.62
N THR A 176 3.96 -31.94 24.96
CA THR A 176 2.73 -32.33 25.68
C THR A 176 1.72 -33.09 24.82
N THR A 177 1.85 -33.03 23.49
CA THR A 177 0.94 -33.65 22.51
C THR A 177 1.65 -34.70 21.63
N PRO A 178 2.35 -35.69 22.21
CA PRO A 178 3.28 -36.57 21.49
C PRO A 178 2.64 -37.36 20.34
N LEU A 179 1.36 -37.75 20.47
CA LEU A 179 0.62 -38.45 19.42
C LEU A 179 0.37 -37.58 18.18
N GLN A 180 0.14 -36.28 18.37
CA GLN A 180 -0.09 -35.34 17.26
C GLN A 180 1.23 -34.98 16.58
N CYS A 181 2.29 -34.76 17.37
CA CYS A 181 3.66 -34.61 16.87
C CYS A 181 4.09 -35.83 16.03
N LEU A 182 3.89 -37.05 16.52
CA LEU A 182 4.23 -38.28 15.79
C LEU A 182 3.48 -38.41 14.46
N ALA A 183 2.18 -38.10 14.45
CA ALA A 183 1.40 -38.08 13.21
C ALA A 183 1.97 -37.06 12.20
N ALA A 184 2.22 -35.82 12.64
CA ALA A 184 2.76 -34.75 11.80
C ALA A 184 4.15 -35.08 11.22
N MET A 185 5.07 -35.62 12.05
CA MET A 185 6.38 -36.09 11.59
C MET A 185 6.25 -37.25 10.59
N SER A 186 5.34 -38.20 10.82
CA SER A 186 5.16 -39.34 9.91
C SER A 186 4.67 -38.91 8.52
N SER A 187 3.71 -37.97 8.43
CA SER A 187 3.25 -37.41 7.15
C SER A 187 4.33 -36.59 6.45
N GLY A 188 5.11 -35.78 7.20
CA GLY A 188 6.25 -35.06 6.64
C GLY A 188 7.34 -35.99 6.09
N ARG A 189 7.58 -37.10 6.78
CA ARG A 189 8.51 -38.16 6.36
C ARG A 189 8.03 -38.93 5.14
N GLU A 190 6.73 -39.14 4.98
CA GLU A 190 6.14 -39.73 3.77
C GLU A 190 6.33 -38.80 2.56
N MET A 191 5.97 -37.52 2.70
CA MET A 191 6.19 -36.48 1.68
C MET A 191 7.69 -36.36 1.31
N LEU A 192 8.59 -36.42 2.29
CA LEU A 192 10.04 -36.26 2.07
C LEU A 192 10.65 -37.39 1.21
N LYS A 193 10.12 -38.63 1.25
CA LYS A 193 10.59 -39.72 0.37
C LYS A 193 10.41 -39.41 -1.12
N ASN A 194 9.40 -38.62 -1.45
CA ASN A 194 9.02 -38.31 -2.82
C ASN A 194 9.66 -37.02 -3.33
N LEU A 195 10.33 -36.24 -2.46
CA LEU A 195 11.01 -35.00 -2.81
C LEU A 195 12.48 -35.22 -3.21
N VAL A 196 12.85 -34.71 -4.38
CA VAL A 196 14.24 -34.65 -4.84
C VAL A 196 14.89 -33.38 -4.29
N LEU A 197 15.90 -33.53 -3.45
CA LEU A 197 16.62 -32.40 -2.82
C LEU A 197 17.87 -32.03 -3.63
N PRO A 198 18.11 -30.73 -3.95
CA PRO A 198 19.34 -30.31 -4.59
C PRO A 198 20.52 -30.36 -3.61
N GLN A 199 21.69 -30.77 -4.09
CA GLN A 199 22.90 -30.89 -3.27
C GLN A 199 23.28 -29.56 -2.58
N GLU A 200 23.08 -28.42 -3.25
CA GLU A 200 23.28 -27.08 -2.70
C GLU A 200 22.53 -26.84 -1.37
N LEU A 201 21.30 -27.33 -1.25
CA LEU A 201 20.50 -27.19 -0.02
C LEU A 201 21.14 -27.98 1.13
N ILE A 202 21.62 -29.20 0.85
CA ILE A 202 22.31 -30.03 1.82
C ILE A 202 23.63 -29.38 2.26
N ASP A 203 24.34 -28.72 1.35
CA ASP A 203 25.60 -28.04 1.64
C ASP A 203 25.41 -26.76 2.46
N PHE A 204 24.39 -25.95 2.21
CA PHE A 204 24.04 -24.84 3.12
C PHE A 204 23.64 -25.35 4.52
N LEU A 205 22.83 -26.41 4.60
CA LEU A 205 22.38 -26.98 5.87
C LEU A 205 23.52 -27.55 6.73
N ARG A 206 24.64 -27.98 6.12
CA ARG A 206 25.86 -28.40 6.83
C ARG A 206 26.62 -27.24 7.50
N LEU A 207 26.50 -26.01 6.99
CA LEU A 207 27.25 -24.85 7.49
C LEU A 207 26.54 -24.12 8.65
N ILE A 208 25.20 -24.14 8.66
CA ILE A 208 24.37 -23.40 9.62
C ILE A 208 24.63 -23.79 11.10
N PRO A 209 24.78 -25.07 11.50
CA PRO A 209 24.97 -25.42 12.91
C PRO A 209 26.14 -24.69 13.57
N ALA A 210 27.28 -24.57 12.89
CA ALA A 210 28.44 -23.84 13.41
C ALA A 210 28.15 -22.34 13.61
N GLN A 211 27.38 -21.73 12.71
CA GLN A 211 26.97 -20.32 12.80
C GLN A 211 26.00 -20.10 13.98
N ILE A 212 25.02 -20.99 14.17
CA ILE A 212 24.02 -20.89 15.25
C ILE A 212 24.63 -21.16 16.63
N ILE A 213 25.54 -22.13 16.74
CA ILE A 213 26.30 -22.40 17.97
C ILE A 213 27.20 -21.20 18.31
N GLN A 214 27.76 -20.51 17.31
CA GLN A 214 28.54 -19.29 17.53
C GLN A 214 27.67 -18.10 17.99
N THR A 215 26.46 -17.92 17.45
CA THR A 215 25.53 -16.86 17.89
C THR A 215 24.83 -17.19 19.21
N LYS A 216 24.85 -18.45 19.66
CA LYS A 216 24.22 -18.94 20.90
C LYS A 216 22.73 -18.65 21.02
N VAL A 217 22.03 -18.53 19.89
CA VAL A 217 20.59 -18.29 19.84
C VAL A 217 19.84 -19.41 20.55
N GLY A 218 18.96 -19.05 21.47
CA GLY A 218 18.22 -20.00 22.30
C GLY A 218 16.92 -19.47 22.88
N LEU A 219 16.45 -20.19 23.88
CA LEU A 219 15.34 -19.83 24.76
C LEU A 219 15.87 -19.76 26.19
N MET A 220 15.26 -18.93 27.03
CA MET A 220 15.52 -18.91 28.46
C MET A 220 14.27 -19.24 29.27
N GLN A 221 14.48 -19.63 30.53
CA GLN A 221 13.42 -19.83 31.50
C GLN A 221 13.96 -19.71 32.92
N TYR A 222 13.30 -18.94 33.78
CA TYR A 222 13.53 -18.99 35.21
C TYR A 222 12.79 -20.21 35.79
N GLY A 223 13.53 -21.10 36.45
CA GLY A 223 13.02 -22.35 37.03
C GLY A 223 13.41 -22.53 38.48
N VAL A 224 12.64 -23.35 39.20
CA VAL A 224 12.96 -23.82 40.56
C VAL A 224 12.95 -25.34 40.61
N ALA A 225 14.05 -25.92 41.12
CA ALA A 225 14.20 -27.35 41.37
C ALA A 225 14.64 -27.58 42.82
N SER A 226 13.91 -28.40 43.57
CA SER A 226 14.21 -28.73 44.98
C SER A 226 14.51 -27.52 45.89
N GLY A 227 13.89 -26.36 45.60
CA GLY A 227 14.07 -25.11 46.34
C GLY A 227 15.19 -24.19 45.82
N ASN A 228 16.07 -24.67 44.96
CA ASN A 228 17.10 -23.87 44.29
C ASN A 228 16.54 -23.19 43.04
N TRP A 229 17.01 -21.97 42.77
CA TRP A 229 16.57 -21.14 41.65
C TRP A 229 17.61 -21.16 40.53
N TYR A 230 17.16 -21.34 39.29
CA TYR A 230 18.01 -21.48 38.11
C TYR A 230 17.53 -20.56 36.99
N LEU A 231 18.46 -19.82 36.39
CA LEU A 231 18.26 -19.21 35.07
C LEU A 231 18.73 -20.24 34.07
N MET A 232 17.78 -20.82 33.36
CA MET A 232 18.01 -21.92 32.44
C MET A 232 18.07 -21.35 31.02
N HIS A 233 19.04 -21.82 30.23
CA HIS A 233 19.15 -21.51 28.82
C HIS A 233 19.17 -22.82 28.04
N GLN A 234 18.56 -22.81 26.86
CA GLN A 234 18.56 -23.92 25.91
C GLN A 234 18.84 -23.32 24.53
N ALA A 235 20.01 -23.60 23.96
CA ALA A 235 20.31 -23.13 22.60
C ALA A 235 19.43 -23.87 21.58
N LEU A 236 19.16 -23.26 20.43
CA LEU A 236 18.32 -23.89 19.40
C LEU A 236 19.02 -25.11 18.80
N LEU A 237 20.34 -25.05 18.60
CA LEU A 237 21.14 -26.19 18.16
C LEU A 237 22.25 -26.50 19.18
N GLU A 238 22.30 -27.76 19.62
CA GLU A 238 23.23 -28.33 20.60
C GLU A 238 23.68 -29.73 20.13
N ASP A 239 24.43 -30.47 20.95
CA ASP A 239 24.79 -31.86 20.66
C ASP A 239 23.61 -32.85 20.86
N ASP A 240 22.49 -32.43 21.47
CA ASP A 240 21.28 -33.26 21.58
C ASP A 240 20.48 -33.27 20.26
N PHE A 241 20.62 -34.38 19.54
CA PHE A 241 19.86 -34.69 18.33
C PHE A 241 18.33 -34.57 18.49
N ASN A 242 17.78 -34.81 19.68
CA ASN A 242 16.34 -34.79 19.91
C ASN A 242 15.78 -33.36 19.96
N TRP A 243 16.45 -32.48 20.70
CA TRP A 243 16.09 -31.06 20.74
C TRP A 243 16.30 -30.36 19.39
N ASN A 244 17.38 -30.70 18.67
CA ASN A 244 17.75 -30.06 17.40
C ASN A 244 16.62 -30.02 16.36
N PHE A 245 15.72 -31.01 16.32
CA PHE A 245 14.55 -30.97 15.44
C PHE A 245 13.62 -29.77 15.74
N LEU A 246 13.34 -29.53 17.02
CA LEU A 246 12.53 -28.39 17.47
C LEU A 246 13.28 -27.08 17.25
N GLY A 247 14.60 -27.09 17.49
CA GLY A 247 15.52 -26.01 17.12
C GLY A 247 15.43 -25.59 15.66
N TRP A 248 15.47 -26.55 14.73
CA TRP A 248 15.32 -26.29 13.30
C TRP A 248 13.94 -25.74 12.91
N CYS A 249 12.87 -26.08 13.64
CA CYS A 249 11.57 -25.44 13.48
C CYS A 249 11.59 -23.97 13.94
N PHE A 250 12.23 -23.64 15.07
CA PHE A 250 12.44 -22.23 15.49
C PHE A 250 13.31 -21.45 14.49
N LEU A 251 14.35 -22.07 13.93
CA LEU A 251 15.19 -21.48 12.88
C LEU A 251 14.41 -21.27 11.56
N ALA A 252 13.45 -22.13 11.23
CA ALA A 252 12.54 -21.92 10.10
C ALA A 252 11.62 -20.72 10.32
N GLU A 253 11.06 -20.57 11.53
CA GLU A 253 10.22 -19.41 11.89
C GLU A 253 11.04 -18.09 11.90
N TRP A 254 12.32 -18.11 12.29
CA TRP A 254 13.23 -16.96 12.16
C TRP A 254 13.57 -16.65 10.69
N ALA A 255 13.91 -17.67 9.89
CA ALA A 255 14.21 -17.52 8.47
C ALA A 255 13.00 -17.03 7.63
N ALA A 256 11.79 -17.35 8.08
CA ALA A 256 10.54 -16.87 7.50
C ALA A 256 10.14 -15.45 7.95
N GLY A 257 10.78 -14.90 9.00
CA GLY A 257 10.42 -13.60 9.58
C GLY A 257 9.20 -13.63 10.52
N ILE A 258 8.80 -14.80 11.03
CA ILE A 258 7.68 -14.98 11.97
C ILE A 258 8.12 -14.69 13.42
N ARG A 259 9.41 -14.85 13.70
CA ARG A 259 10.09 -14.49 14.95
C ARG A 259 11.33 -13.66 14.67
N GLU A 260 11.74 -12.86 15.64
CA GLU A 260 13.02 -12.17 15.64
C GLU A 260 13.98 -12.77 16.68
N VAL A 261 15.22 -12.29 16.69
CA VAL A 261 16.24 -12.67 17.67
C VAL A 261 16.86 -11.41 18.26
N VAL A 262 16.96 -11.34 19.59
CA VAL A 262 17.53 -10.20 20.32
C VAL A 262 18.64 -10.69 21.25
N SER A 263 19.79 -10.03 21.16
CA SER A 263 20.89 -10.12 22.12
C SER A 263 20.64 -9.15 23.27
N PHE A 264 20.62 -9.66 24.49
CA PHE A 264 20.56 -8.89 25.73
C PHE A 264 21.95 -8.89 26.37
N GLU A 265 22.71 -7.81 26.18
CA GLU A 265 24.10 -7.67 26.61
C GLU A 265 24.18 -7.02 28.01
N GLY A 266 24.38 -7.85 29.04
CA GLY A 266 24.58 -7.40 30.41
C GLY A 266 26.05 -7.08 30.75
N ASP A 267 26.27 -6.78 32.04
CA ASP A 267 27.60 -6.52 32.60
C ASP A 267 28.40 -7.78 32.94
N ILE A 268 27.73 -8.92 33.12
CA ILE A 268 28.32 -10.20 33.54
C ILE A 268 28.32 -11.19 32.36
N THR A 269 27.16 -11.37 31.72
CA THR A 269 27.02 -12.20 30.50
C THR A 269 26.01 -11.58 29.53
N SER A 270 26.02 -12.07 28.28
CA SER A 270 25.01 -11.80 27.27
C SER A 270 24.23 -13.07 26.93
N ILE A 271 22.92 -12.94 26.75
CA ILE A 271 22.03 -14.02 26.28
C ILE A 271 21.37 -13.61 24.97
N VAL A 272 21.21 -14.55 24.05
CA VAL A 272 20.68 -14.29 22.71
C VAL A 272 19.43 -15.14 22.51
N LEU A 273 18.27 -14.48 22.49
CA LEU A 273 16.97 -15.12 22.63
C LEU A 273 16.17 -14.99 21.33
N ILE A 274 15.37 -16.00 21.00
CA ILE A 274 14.34 -15.91 19.96
C ILE A 274 12.99 -15.47 20.56
N SER A 275 12.25 -14.60 19.87
CA SER A 275 10.96 -14.06 20.34
C SER A 275 9.83 -15.09 20.31
N ASN A 276 8.65 -14.71 20.80
CA ASN A 276 7.40 -15.38 20.43
C ASN A 276 7.02 -15.12 18.96
N THR A 277 6.07 -15.90 18.43
CA THR A 277 5.47 -15.64 17.12
C THR A 277 4.59 -14.40 17.16
N TYR A 278 4.89 -13.39 16.36
CA TYR A 278 4.02 -12.23 16.22
C TYR A 278 2.78 -12.56 15.38
N SER A 279 1.67 -11.88 15.62
CA SER A 279 0.41 -12.09 14.89
C SER A 279 0.44 -11.39 13.53
N GLU A 280 0.17 -12.14 12.46
CA GLU A 280 0.10 -11.60 11.09
C GLU A 280 -0.97 -10.51 10.95
N GLN A 281 -0.56 -9.27 10.68
CA GLN A 281 -1.46 -8.22 10.19
C GLN A 281 -1.78 -8.49 8.71
N LYS A 282 -2.99 -8.99 8.45
CA LYS A 282 -3.43 -9.39 7.11
C LYS A 282 -3.95 -8.20 6.32
N TYR A 283 -3.04 -7.51 5.65
CA TYR A 283 -3.38 -6.52 4.63
C TYR A 283 -4.17 -7.18 3.50
N LEU A 284 -5.46 -6.86 3.41
CA LEU A 284 -6.23 -7.07 2.20
C LEU A 284 -5.72 -6.08 1.16
N ALA A 285 -5.27 -6.57 0.00
CA ALA A 285 -4.94 -5.70 -1.12
C ALA A 285 -6.16 -4.83 -1.46
N SER A 286 -5.93 -3.53 -1.65
CA SER A 286 -6.95 -2.48 -1.63
C SER A 286 -8.26 -2.86 -2.35
N GLY A 287 -9.38 -2.77 -1.62
CA GLY A 287 -10.72 -3.09 -2.13
C GLY A 287 -11.21 -2.15 -3.24
N GLU A 288 -10.53 -1.03 -3.44
CA GLU A 288 -10.66 -0.09 -4.56
C GLU A 288 -10.71 -0.82 -5.91
N THR A 289 -11.91 -0.91 -6.49
CA THR A 289 -12.11 -1.79 -7.63
C THR A 289 -11.65 -1.16 -8.95
N THR A 290 -10.54 -1.68 -9.49
CA THR A 290 -10.20 -1.56 -10.93
C THR A 290 -11.33 -2.06 -11.85
N GLN A 291 -12.29 -2.82 -11.29
CA GLN A 291 -13.55 -3.21 -11.92
C GLN A 291 -14.43 -2.00 -12.30
N ASN A 292 -14.45 -0.89 -11.54
CA ASN A 292 -15.31 0.25 -11.84
C ASN A 292 -14.94 0.92 -13.18
N ALA A 293 -13.67 1.29 -13.36
CA ALA A 293 -13.18 1.90 -14.59
C ALA A 293 -13.30 0.96 -15.80
N THR A 294 -12.97 -0.33 -15.62
CA THR A 294 -13.08 -1.33 -16.69
C THR A 294 -14.54 -1.69 -17.02
N THR A 295 -15.46 -1.65 -16.06
CA THR A 295 -16.90 -1.82 -16.28
C THR A 295 -17.50 -0.63 -17.03
N LEU A 296 -17.05 0.60 -16.76
CA LEU A 296 -17.42 1.78 -17.54
C LEU A 296 -16.98 1.64 -19.00
N VAL A 297 -15.71 1.31 -19.25
CA VAL A 297 -15.18 1.04 -20.60
C VAL A 297 -15.97 -0.07 -21.31
N LEU A 298 -16.20 -1.20 -20.62
CA LEU A 298 -17.01 -2.30 -21.14
C LEU A 298 -18.45 -1.89 -21.47
N THR A 299 -19.03 -0.96 -20.69
CA THR A 299 -20.39 -0.44 -20.91
C THR A 299 -20.44 0.47 -22.13
N LEU A 300 -19.44 1.34 -22.33
CA LEU A 300 -19.31 2.15 -23.57
C LEU A 300 -19.07 1.28 -24.81
N VAL A 301 -18.30 0.19 -24.69
CA VAL A 301 -18.12 -0.81 -25.76
C VAL A 301 -19.44 -1.55 -26.05
N LYS A 302 -20.21 -1.94 -25.02
CA LYS A 302 -21.56 -2.51 -25.19
C LYS A 302 -22.52 -1.55 -25.89
N ILE A 303 -22.53 -0.26 -25.52
CA ILE A 303 -23.38 0.77 -26.13
C ILE A 303 -23.02 0.97 -27.61
N SER A 304 -21.72 1.11 -27.95
CA SER A 304 -21.29 1.24 -29.35
C SER A 304 -21.55 -0.02 -30.19
N THR A 305 -21.49 -1.22 -29.61
CA THR A 305 -21.95 -2.45 -30.27
C THR A 305 -23.47 -2.42 -30.50
N GLY A 306 -24.26 -2.01 -29.49
CA GLY A 306 -25.72 -1.89 -29.60
C GLY A 306 -26.17 -0.90 -30.67
N LEU A 307 -25.53 0.26 -30.74
CA LEU A 307 -25.73 1.24 -31.82
C LEU A 307 -25.37 0.66 -33.18
N SER A 308 -24.24 -0.05 -33.30
CA SER A 308 -23.84 -0.72 -34.55
C SER A 308 -24.86 -1.76 -35.00
N ILE A 309 -25.42 -2.55 -34.07
CA ILE A 309 -26.48 -3.53 -34.36
C ILE A 309 -27.77 -2.82 -34.77
N PHE A 310 -28.17 -1.74 -34.10
CA PHE A 310 -29.36 -0.96 -34.44
C PHE A 310 -29.27 -0.33 -35.84
N VAL A 311 -28.12 0.24 -36.21
CA VAL A 311 -27.92 0.78 -37.56
C VAL A 311 -27.85 -0.34 -38.60
N ALA A 312 -27.30 -1.51 -38.26
CA ALA A 312 -27.31 -2.68 -39.14
C ALA A 312 -28.74 -3.20 -39.41
N THR A 313 -29.58 -3.34 -38.38
CA THR A 313 -30.98 -3.79 -38.57
C THR A 313 -31.81 -2.75 -39.32
N LEU A 314 -31.64 -1.46 -39.03
CA LEU A 314 -32.30 -0.39 -39.77
C LEU A 314 -31.87 -0.36 -41.25
N THR A 315 -30.57 -0.56 -41.52
CA THR A 315 -30.04 -0.68 -42.89
C THR A 315 -30.64 -1.90 -43.61
N LEU A 316 -30.71 -3.05 -42.95
CA LEU A 316 -31.32 -4.27 -43.51
C LEU A 316 -32.80 -4.03 -43.87
N LEU A 317 -33.58 -3.44 -42.97
CA LEU A 317 -34.98 -3.06 -43.23
C LEU A 317 -35.08 -2.10 -44.44
N SER A 318 -34.21 -1.11 -44.54
CA SER A 318 -34.10 -0.22 -45.71
C SER A 318 -33.79 -0.99 -47.00
N THR A 319 -32.90 -2.00 -46.98
CA THR A 319 -32.62 -2.83 -48.18
C THR A 319 -33.80 -3.69 -48.61
N PHE A 320 -34.58 -4.24 -47.67
CA PHE A 320 -35.81 -4.99 -47.98
C PHE A 320 -36.90 -4.08 -48.55
N ALA A 321 -37.07 -2.88 -47.98
CA ALA A 321 -38.03 -1.89 -48.48
C ALA A 321 -37.68 -1.39 -49.89
N ALA A 322 -36.39 -1.20 -50.19
CA ALA A 322 -35.88 -0.69 -51.47
C ALA A 322 -35.88 -1.70 -52.64
N LYS A 323 -36.44 -2.91 -52.46
CA LYS A 323 -36.63 -3.94 -53.50
C LYS A 323 -35.43 -4.08 -54.47
N SER A 324 -34.26 -4.36 -53.90
CA SER A 324 -32.99 -4.62 -54.61
C SER A 324 -32.27 -3.41 -55.24
N SER A 325 -32.77 -2.18 -55.13
CA SER A 325 -32.09 -0.96 -55.64
C SER A 325 -31.03 -0.45 -54.66
N VAL A 326 -29.99 -1.26 -54.40
CA VAL A 326 -29.00 -1.06 -53.31
C VAL A 326 -27.57 -1.01 -53.83
N VAL A 327 -26.78 -0.05 -53.35
CA VAL A 327 -25.37 0.10 -53.73
C VAL A 327 -24.48 -0.76 -52.83
N TRP A 328 -24.41 -2.07 -53.13
CA TRP A 328 -23.69 -3.08 -52.34
C TRP A 328 -22.25 -2.71 -51.96
N THR A 329 -21.53 -1.94 -52.80
CA THR A 329 -20.17 -1.47 -52.50
C THR A 329 -20.10 -0.57 -51.27
N ASN A 330 -21.17 0.15 -50.94
CA ASN A 330 -21.20 1.07 -49.78
C ASN A 330 -21.34 0.29 -48.46
N LEU A 331 -22.00 -0.87 -48.49
CA LEU A 331 -22.15 -1.75 -47.32
C LEU A 331 -20.79 -2.29 -46.82
N PHE A 332 -19.81 -2.50 -47.70
CA PHE A 332 -18.44 -2.88 -47.31
C PHE A 332 -17.70 -1.78 -46.49
N TYR A 333 -18.19 -0.54 -46.49
CA TYR A 333 -17.66 0.56 -45.68
C TYR A 333 -18.44 0.78 -44.36
N PHE A 334 -19.43 -0.08 -44.05
CA PHE A 334 -20.34 0.05 -42.89
C PHE A 334 -19.64 0.50 -41.61
N ASN A 335 -18.66 -0.26 -41.11
CA ASN A 335 -17.95 0.06 -39.86
C ASN A 335 -17.33 1.48 -39.87
N ARG A 336 -16.81 1.94 -41.01
CA ARG A 336 -16.15 3.25 -41.11
C ARG A 336 -17.17 4.39 -41.13
N LEU A 337 -18.25 4.24 -41.88
CA LEU A 337 -19.31 5.24 -41.99
C LEU A 337 -20.13 5.35 -40.69
N VAL A 338 -20.54 4.21 -40.14
CA VAL A 338 -21.26 4.15 -38.84
C VAL A 338 -20.36 4.60 -37.69
N GLY A 339 -19.06 4.30 -37.73
CA GLY A 339 -18.08 4.84 -36.78
C GLY A 339 -17.99 6.35 -36.77
N SER A 340 -17.93 6.96 -37.95
CA SER A 340 -17.82 8.41 -38.14
C SER A 340 -19.06 9.17 -37.65
N ILE A 341 -20.25 8.62 -37.90
CA ILE A 341 -21.53 9.33 -37.76
C ILE A 341 -22.32 8.94 -36.50
N TRP A 342 -22.49 7.63 -36.27
CA TRP A 342 -23.40 7.11 -35.24
C TRP A 342 -22.71 6.77 -33.91
N ILE A 343 -21.40 6.48 -33.94
CA ILE A 343 -20.60 6.19 -32.73
C ILE A 343 -19.78 7.41 -32.31
N GLY A 344 -19.21 8.14 -33.29
CA GLY A 344 -18.36 9.29 -33.06
C GLY A 344 -16.91 8.93 -32.72
N ARG A 345 -15.98 9.80 -33.13
CA ARG A 345 -14.52 9.60 -33.02
C ARG A 345 -14.03 9.18 -31.62
N PRO A 346 -14.49 9.78 -30.49
CA PRO A 346 -13.96 9.42 -29.16
C PRO A 346 -14.34 8.01 -28.72
N LEU A 347 -15.58 7.56 -28.99
CA LEU A 347 -16.04 6.22 -28.64
C LEU A 347 -15.43 5.15 -29.55
N ALA A 348 -15.25 5.45 -30.85
CA ALA A 348 -14.52 4.58 -31.77
C ALA A 348 -13.03 4.43 -31.37
N LEU A 349 -12.38 5.52 -30.95
CA LEU A 349 -11.01 5.50 -30.43
C LEU A 349 -10.92 4.66 -29.14
N LEU A 350 -11.79 4.91 -28.16
CA LEU A 350 -11.86 4.15 -26.90
C LEU A 350 -12.09 2.66 -27.14
N ARG A 351 -12.95 2.30 -28.11
CA ARG A 351 -13.18 0.92 -28.53
C ARG A 351 -11.91 0.27 -29.08
N GLY A 352 -11.22 0.92 -30.02
CA GLY A 352 -9.95 0.42 -30.57
C GLY A 352 -8.83 0.33 -29.53
N LEU A 353 -8.74 1.31 -28.62
CA LEU A 353 -7.78 1.28 -27.51
C LEU A 353 -8.06 0.12 -26.55
N SER A 354 -9.33 -0.15 -26.22
CA SER A 354 -9.69 -1.30 -25.39
C SER A 354 -9.26 -2.64 -26.03
N ALA A 355 -9.37 -2.78 -27.35
CA ALA A 355 -8.88 -3.93 -28.08
C ALA A 355 -7.34 -4.03 -28.12
N ILE A 356 -6.62 -2.90 -28.22
CA ILE A 356 -5.15 -2.89 -28.06
C ILE A 356 -4.73 -3.30 -26.65
N PHE A 357 -5.40 -2.84 -25.59
CA PHE A 357 -5.10 -3.29 -24.21
C PHE A 357 -5.38 -4.79 -24.02
N ILE A 358 -6.42 -5.32 -24.66
CA ILE A 358 -6.70 -6.77 -24.69
C ILE A 358 -5.60 -7.55 -25.44
N LEU A 359 -5.05 -7.02 -26.55
CA LEU A 359 -3.89 -7.61 -27.26
C LEU A 359 -2.53 -7.34 -26.58
N GLY A 360 -2.50 -6.39 -25.64
CA GLY A 360 -1.37 -6.06 -24.78
C GLY A 360 -1.28 -6.91 -23.52
N THR A 361 -2.28 -7.76 -23.25
CA THR A 361 -2.38 -8.59 -22.05
C THR A 361 -2.31 -10.08 -22.36
N SER A 362 -1.56 -10.81 -21.53
CA SER A 362 -1.46 -12.26 -21.56
C SER A 362 -2.81 -12.93 -21.31
N GLN A 363 -2.96 -14.16 -21.77
CA GLN A 363 -4.21 -14.92 -21.65
C GLN A 363 -4.01 -16.06 -20.66
N LEU A 364 -4.67 -15.91 -19.50
CA LEU A 364 -4.53 -16.78 -18.35
C LEU A 364 -5.87 -17.41 -18.02
N SER A 365 -5.94 -18.74 -18.01
CA SER A 365 -7.04 -19.45 -17.37
C SER A 365 -6.63 -19.88 -15.96
N LEU A 366 -7.52 -19.65 -15.00
CA LEU A 366 -7.36 -20.15 -13.64
C LEU A 366 -7.76 -21.63 -13.63
N SER A 367 -6.79 -22.51 -13.69
CA SER A 367 -7.01 -23.95 -13.60
C SER A 367 -6.97 -24.37 -12.14
N SER A 368 -8.07 -24.96 -11.66
CA SER A 368 -8.10 -25.65 -10.37
C SER A 368 -7.84 -27.14 -10.60
N THR A 369 -6.73 -27.65 -10.05
CA THR A 369 -6.38 -29.06 -10.08
C THR A 369 -6.12 -29.53 -8.65
N ASN A 370 -6.96 -30.46 -8.16
CA ASN A 370 -6.82 -31.09 -6.84
C ASN A 370 -6.71 -30.09 -5.68
N GLY A 371 -7.57 -29.07 -5.69
CA GLY A 371 -7.65 -28.03 -4.66
C GLY A 371 -6.70 -26.84 -4.85
N TYR A 372 -5.71 -26.94 -5.75
CA TYR A 372 -4.80 -25.84 -6.04
C TYR A 372 -5.20 -25.10 -7.32
N THR A 373 -5.32 -23.78 -7.19
CA THR A 373 -5.50 -22.86 -8.31
C THR A 373 -4.15 -22.41 -8.86
N LYS A 374 -3.97 -22.52 -10.18
CA LYS A 374 -2.80 -22.00 -10.89
C LYS A 374 -3.23 -21.28 -12.17
N PHE A 375 -2.52 -20.21 -12.51
CA PHE A 375 -2.66 -19.59 -13.81
C PHE A 375 -1.93 -20.43 -14.87
N ILE A 376 -2.66 -20.84 -15.91
CA ILE A 376 -2.09 -21.49 -17.10
C ILE A 376 -2.18 -20.50 -18.25
N PHE A 377 -1.07 -20.31 -18.98
CA PHE A 377 -1.10 -19.56 -20.23
C PHE A 377 -1.89 -20.34 -21.28
N GLN A 378 -2.97 -19.74 -21.79
CA GLN A 378 -3.85 -20.34 -22.78
C GLN A 378 -3.91 -19.43 -24.02
N PRO A 379 -3.27 -19.79 -25.15
CA PRO A 379 -3.22 -18.93 -26.32
C PRO A 379 -4.62 -18.69 -26.89
N ARG A 380 -4.87 -17.46 -27.34
CA ARG A 380 -6.15 -17.01 -27.88
C ARG A 380 -6.50 -17.80 -29.16
N PRO A 381 -7.68 -18.43 -29.29
CA PRO A 381 -8.04 -19.15 -30.51
C PRO A 381 -8.19 -18.19 -31.69
N LEU A 382 -7.77 -18.63 -32.89
CA LEU A 382 -7.63 -17.80 -34.10
C LEU A 382 -8.83 -16.88 -34.39
N LEU A 383 -10.06 -17.37 -34.21
CA LEU A 383 -11.27 -16.58 -34.43
C LEU A 383 -11.38 -15.36 -33.50
N TYR A 384 -11.02 -15.51 -32.22
CA TYR A 384 -11.02 -14.40 -31.26
C TYR A 384 -9.90 -13.40 -31.58
N THR A 385 -8.73 -13.88 -32.00
CA THR A 385 -7.64 -13.00 -32.49
C THR A 385 -8.06 -12.19 -33.71
N ILE A 386 -8.72 -12.83 -34.69
CA ILE A 386 -9.28 -12.20 -35.89
C ILE A 386 -10.27 -11.08 -35.53
N VAL A 387 -11.20 -11.35 -34.59
CA VAL A 387 -12.21 -10.39 -34.13
C VAL A 387 -11.56 -9.24 -33.35
N ILE A 388 -10.71 -9.51 -32.37
CA ILE A 388 -10.09 -8.48 -31.53
C ILE A 388 -9.12 -7.61 -32.35
N ALA A 389 -8.39 -8.17 -33.32
CA ALA A 389 -7.61 -7.37 -34.27
C ALA A 389 -8.53 -6.49 -35.16
N GLY A 390 -9.72 -6.99 -35.50
CA GLY A 390 -10.76 -6.22 -36.19
C GLY A 390 -11.28 -5.05 -35.35
N GLU A 391 -11.44 -5.25 -34.04
CA GLU A 391 -11.80 -4.19 -33.09
C GLU A 391 -10.64 -3.21 -32.86
N ALA A 392 -9.38 -3.66 -32.85
CA ALA A 392 -8.23 -2.74 -32.81
C ALA A 392 -8.22 -1.76 -34.00
N ASN A 393 -8.74 -2.19 -35.17
CA ASN A 393 -8.82 -1.43 -36.42
C ASN A 393 -9.76 -0.20 -36.35
N TRP A 394 -10.56 -0.01 -35.29
CA TRP A 394 -11.35 1.22 -35.11
C TRP A 394 -10.45 2.47 -35.01
N ILE A 395 -9.22 2.34 -34.50
CA ILE A 395 -8.24 3.42 -34.50
C ILE A 395 -7.83 3.78 -35.95
N VAL A 396 -7.59 2.81 -36.84
CA VAL A 396 -7.38 3.10 -38.28
C VAL A 396 -8.56 3.87 -38.87
N TYR A 397 -9.80 3.50 -38.56
CA TYR A 397 -10.96 4.24 -39.11
C TYR A 397 -10.95 5.71 -38.67
N VAL A 398 -10.72 5.99 -37.37
CA VAL A 398 -10.61 7.37 -36.84
C VAL A 398 -9.41 8.12 -37.45
N LEU A 399 -8.25 7.47 -37.57
CA LEU A 399 -7.07 8.05 -38.23
C LEU A 399 -7.36 8.41 -39.68
N THR A 400 -8.02 7.54 -40.45
CA THR A 400 -8.35 7.85 -41.85
C THR A 400 -9.33 9.01 -41.97
N ASP A 401 -10.32 9.12 -41.07
CA ASP A 401 -11.30 10.21 -41.07
C ASP A 401 -10.67 11.58 -40.69
N ILE A 402 -9.63 11.57 -39.86
CA ILE A 402 -8.78 12.76 -39.65
C ILE A 402 -7.95 13.07 -40.91
N LEU A 403 -7.34 12.05 -41.53
CA LEU A 403 -6.46 12.20 -42.70
C LEU A 403 -7.20 12.53 -44.00
N VAL A 404 -8.54 12.39 -44.08
CA VAL A 404 -9.38 12.91 -45.16
C VAL A 404 -9.09 14.39 -45.44
N VAL A 405 -8.85 15.19 -44.40
CA VAL A 405 -8.59 16.64 -44.51
C VAL A 405 -7.29 16.94 -45.28
N VAL A 406 -6.32 16.01 -45.27
CA VAL A 406 -4.99 16.18 -45.89
C VAL A 406 -4.87 15.41 -47.20
N PHE A 407 -5.51 14.24 -47.30
CA PHE A 407 -5.33 13.27 -48.39
C PHE A 407 -6.66 12.89 -49.08
N GLY A 408 -7.64 13.80 -49.11
CA GLY A 408 -8.99 13.59 -49.63
C GLY A 408 -9.07 12.74 -50.90
N ASP A 409 -8.49 13.23 -51.99
CA ASP A 409 -8.45 12.59 -53.33
C ASP A 409 -8.04 11.10 -53.33
N THR A 410 -7.13 10.69 -52.44
CA THR A 410 -6.62 9.30 -52.39
C THR A 410 -7.26 8.45 -51.30
N THR A 411 -8.09 9.04 -50.44
CA THR A 411 -8.78 8.36 -49.32
C THR A 411 -9.46 7.08 -49.78
N ARG A 412 -10.20 7.12 -50.89
CA ARG A 412 -10.93 5.96 -51.42
C ARG A 412 -10.05 4.75 -51.78
N ILE A 413 -8.73 4.93 -51.94
CA ILE A 413 -7.76 3.86 -52.20
C ILE A 413 -7.02 3.47 -50.92
N TYR A 414 -6.43 4.44 -50.20
CA TYR A 414 -5.62 4.11 -49.03
C TYR A 414 -6.48 3.61 -47.85
N ALA A 415 -7.72 4.07 -47.72
CA ALA A 415 -8.62 3.71 -46.62
C ALA A 415 -8.85 2.18 -46.46
N PRO A 416 -9.35 1.44 -47.48
CA PRO A 416 -9.49 -0.01 -47.36
C PRO A 416 -8.14 -0.72 -47.29
N LEU A 417 -7.14 -0.27 -48.07
CA LEU A 417 -5.83 -0.90 -48.15
C LEU A 417 -5.09 -0.86 -46.80
N SER A 418 -5.09 0.28 -46.12
CA SER A 418 -4.45 0.42 -44.81
C SER A 418 -5.17 -0.40 -43.74
N SER A 419 -6.51 -0.42 -43.75
CA SER A 419 -7.28 -1.24 -42.80
C SER A 419 -7.06 -2.74 -42.96
N VAL A 420 -6.88 -3.25 -44.19
CA VAL A 420 -6.56 -4.67 -44.42
C VAL A 420 -5.11 -4.95 -44.04
N ALA A 421 -4.16 -4.11 -44.48
CA ALA A 421 -2.73 -4.31 -44.20
C ALA A 421 -2.42 -4.28 -42.69
N VAL A 422 -2.90 -3.25 -41.98
CA VAL A 422 -2.72 -3.11 -40.53
C VAL A 422 -3.38 -4.28 -39.78
N TRP A 423 -4.60 -4.67 -40.16
CA TRP A 423 -5.28 -5.82 -39.56
C TRP A 423 -4.50 -7.13 -39.73
N CYS A 424 -4.01 -7.43 -40.95
CA CYS A 424 -3.17 -8.60 -41.22
C CYS A 424 -1.88 -8.59 -40.38
N ILE A 425 -1.23 -7.43 -40.23
CA ILE A 425 -0.02 -7.29 -39.40
C ILE A 425 -0.36 -7.57 -37.93
N VAL A 426 -1.43 -6.97 -37.39
CA VAL A 426 -1.85 -7.17 -35.99
C VAL A 426 -2.20 -8.63 -35.70
N VAL A 427 -2.91 -9.31 -36.62
CA VAL A 427 -3.20 -10.75 -36.50
C VAL A 427 -1.90 -11.58 -36.50
N GLY A 428 -0.97 -11.31 -37.41
CA GLY A 428 0.33 -11.99 -37.45
C GLY A 428 1.16 -11.77 -36.17
N VAL A 429 1.19 -10.54 -35.67
CA VAL A 429 1.92 -10.15 -34.45
C VAL A 429 1.36 -10.83 -33.19
N GLU A 430 0.05 -11.11 -33.11
CA GLU A 430 -0.55 -11.93 -32.03
C GLU A 430 -0.25 -13.42 -32.19
N LEU A 431 -0.18 -13.95 -33.42
CA LEU A 431 0.10 -15.37 -33.67
C LEU A 431 1.58 -15.75 -33.47
N TYR A 432 2.51 -14.90 -33.88
CA TYR A 432 3.96 -15.17 -33.77
C TYR A 432 4.56 -14.77 -32.42
N GLN A 433 4.00 -13.77 -31.75
CA GLN A 433 4.53 -13.23 -30.49
C GLN A 433 3.39 -12.90 -29.51
N PRO A 434 2.70 -13.90 -28.93
CA PRO A 434 1.68 -13.66 -27.91
C PRO A 434 2.32 -13.18 -26.59
N VAL A 435 1.62 -12.30 -25.85
CA VAL A 435 2.10 -11.80 -24.56
C VAL A 435 2.07 -12.92 -23.52
N GLN A 436 3.23 -13.23 -22.93
CA GLN A 436 3.36 -14.18 -21.83
C GLN A 436 3.24 -13.48 -20.47
N LEU A 437 2.88 -14.25 -19.43
CA LEU A 437 2.93 -13.80 -18.04
C LEU A 437 4.38 -13.87 -17.54
N VAL A 438 4.88 -12.77 -17.00
CA VAL A 438 6.16 -12.73 -16.29
C VAL A 438 5.89 -12.60 -14.80
N ILE A 439 6.48 -13.48 -14.00
CA ILE A 439 6.48 -13.40 -12.53
C ILE A 439 7.92 -13.22 -12.09
N ASP A 440 8.20 -12.08 -11.46
CA ASP A 440 9.43 -11.83 -10.72
C ASP A 440 9.15 -11.90 -9.21
N LEU A 441 10.12 -12.30 -8.40
CA LEU A 441 9.99 -12.52 -6.95
C LEU A 441 11.14 -11.85 -6.19
N ASP A 442 11.03 -10.53 -6.07
CA ASP A 442 11.97 -9.68 -5.35
C ASP A 442 11.28 -9.12 -4.09
N ARG A 443 11.67 -9.64 -2.92
CA ARG A 443 11.12 -9.29 -1.61
C ARG A 443 11.84 -8.08 -1.02
N ARG A 444 11.32 -6.88 -1.29
CA ARG A 444 11.79 -5.62 -0.70
C ARG A 444 10.64 -4.92 -0.01
N CYS A 445 10.72 -4.83 1.31
CA CYS A 445 9.93 -3.90 2.09
C CYS A 445 10.74 -2.61 2.26
N ILE A 446 10.19 -1.52 1.72
CA ILE A 446 10.71 -0.16 1.94
C ILE A 446 9.66 0.58 2.76
N GLY A 447 10.12 1.40 3.71
CA GLY A 447 9.26 2.41 4.33
C GLY A 447 8.90 3.48 3.28
N ASN A 448 7.79 3.25 2.58
CA ASN A 448 7.05 4.27 1.86
C ASN A 448 5.71 4.35 2.59
N ASP A 449 5.65 5.23 3.57
CA ASP A 449 4.44 5.64 4.26
C ASP A 449 3.73 4.58 5.11
N MET A 450 4.35 4.24 6.23
CA MET A 450 3.99 3.12 7.10
C MET A 450 2.61 3.18 7.80
N ASP A 451 1.81 4.26 7.71
CA ASP A 451 0.40 4.21 8.14
C ASP A 451 -0.53 3.60 7.06
N TYR A 452 -0.23 3.70 5.75
CA TYR A 452 -0.79 2.74 4.77
C TYR A 452 -0.03 1.41 4.88
N GLY A 453 1.29 1.47 5.11
CA GLY A 453 2.09 0.32 5.51
C GLY A 453 3.49 0.29 4.90
N LEU A 454 4.23 -0.78 5.18
CA LEU A 454 5.45 -1.08 4.45
C LEU A 454 5.10 -1.29 2.97
N TYR A 455 5.79 -0.61 2.04
CA TYR A 455 5.74 -0.98 0.63
C TYR A 455 6.59 -2.24 0.41
N CYS A 456 6.03 -3.36 0.82
CA CYS A 456 6.53 -4.70 0.58
C CYS A 456 6.17 -5.15 -0.84
N SER A 457 7.00 -4.78 -1.82
CA SER A 457 7.09 -5.61 -3.01
C SER A 457 7.54 -7.01 -2.58
N SER A 458 6.69 -8.01 -2.76
CA SER A 458 7.09 -9.43 -2.62
C SER A 458 7.49 -10.06 -3.95
N GLY A 459 7.20 -9.36 -5.05
CA GLY A 459 7.34 -9.79 -6.42
C GLY A 459 6.45 -8.97 -7.37
N ARG A 460 6.68 -9.12 -8.68
CA ARG A 460 5.98 -8.42 -9.75
C ARG A 460 5.31 -9.44 -10.68
N VAL A 461 3.98 -9.50 -10.63
CA VAL A 461 3.17 -10.32 -11.55
C VAL A 461 2.76 -9.46 -12.74
N GLN A 462 3.55 -9.48 -13.82
CA GLN A 462 3.31 -8.69 -15.01
C GLN A 462 2.43 -9.43 -16.01
N VAL A 463 1.14 -9.08 -16.00
CA VAL A 463 0.10 -9.69 -16.87
C VAL A 463 0.10 -9.11 -18.29
N GLY A 464 0.69 -7.93 -18.54
CA GLY A 464 0.72 -7.28 -19.86
C GLY A 464 2.01 -6.50 -20.15
N SER A 465 2.17 -6.00 -21.38
CA SER A 465 3.34 -5.21 -21.81
C SER A 465 2.93 -3.87 -22.40
N TYR A 466 3.51 -2.78 -21.86
CA TYR A 466 3.37 -1.44 -22.41
C TYR A 466 4.05 -1.32 -23.78
N ASP A 467 5.17 -2.01 -23.98
CA ASP A 467 5.91 -2.07 -25.24
C ASP A 467 5.04 -2.70 -26.34
N ARG A 468 4.27 -3.75 -26.01
CA ARG A 468 3.28 -4.33 -26.91
C ARG A 468 2.19 -3.33 -27.29
N VAL A 469 1.63 -2.60 -26.33
CA VAL A 469 0.62 -1.56 -26.57
C VAL A 469 1.17 -0.47 -27.48
N TRP A 470 2.36 0.05 -27.20
CA TRP A 470 3.03 1.06 -28.03
C TRP A 470 3.37 0.55 -29.43
N ASN A 471 3.90 -0.66 -29.57
CA ASN A 471 4.19 -1.27 -30.86
C ASN A 471 2.92 -1.44 -31.71
N LEU A 472 1.81 -1.91 -31.11
CA LEU A 472 0.52 -2.01 -31.80
C LEU A 472 -0.01 -0.64 -32.23
N LEU A 473 0.06 0.39 -31.37
CA LEU A 473 -0.31 1.76 -31.72
C LEU A 473 0.54 2.32 -32.87
N CYS A 474 1.86 2.16 -32.81
CA CYS A 474 2.80 2.57 -33.85
C CYS A 474 2.51 1.88 -35.19
N ILE A 475 2.22 0.56 -35.18
CA ILE A 475 1.83 -0.19 -36.38
C ILE A 475 0.58 0.44 -37.03
N GLN A 476 -0.43 0.84 -36.24
CA GLN A 476 -1.62 1.48 -36.80
C GLN A 476 -1.33 2.89 -37.37
N VAL A 477 -0.68 3.76 -36.59
CA VAL A 477 -0.40 5.14 -37.00
C VAL A 477 0.53 5.19 -38.21
N ILE A 478 1.68 4.51 -38.12
CA ILE A 478 2.70 4.50 -39.17
C ILE A 478 2.21 3.74 -40.41
N GLY A 479 1.51 2.62 -40.22
CA GLY A 479 0.95 1.82 -41.33
C GLY A 479 -0.06 2.61 -42.17
N VAL A 480 -0.95 3.39 -41.54
CA VAL A 480 -1.88 4.27 -42.26
C VAL A 480 -1.15 5.40 -42.97
N LEU A 481 -0.20 6.06 -42.30
CA LEU A 481 0.56 7.18 -42.89
C LEU A 481 1.41 6.75 -44.10
N ILE A 482 2.15 5.64 -44.01
CA ILE A 482 2.95 5.12 -45.12
C ILE A 482 2.06 4.82 -46.32
N ILE A 483 0.93 4.12 -46.12
CA ILE A 483 0.05 3.72 -47.22
C ILE A 483 -0.64 4.95 -47.84
N ALA A 484 -1.04 5.94 -47.04
CA ALA A 484 -1.57 7.22 -47.55
C ALA A 484 -0.53 7.98 -48.39
N ILE A 485 0.71 8.11 -47.91
CA ILE A 485 1.81 8.79 -48.60
C ILE A 485 2.20 8.05 -49.90
N CYS A 486 2.27 6.72 -49.88
CA CYS A 486 2.50 5.95 -51.11
C CYS A 486 1.36 6.18 -52.12
N CYS A 487 0.10 6.13 -51.68
CA CYS A 487 -1.04 6.36 -52.58
C CYS A 487 -1.09 7.78 -53.18
N THR A 488 -0.60 8.81 -52.49
CA THR A 488 -0.46 10.18 -53.06
C THR A 488 0.76 10.33 -53.96
N MET A 489 1.90 9.70 -53.64
CA MET A 489 3.06 9.71 -54.54
C MET A 489 2.80 9.02 -55.89
N PHE A 490 1.93 8.01 -55.93
CA PHE A 490 1.60 7.26 -57.16
C PHE A 490 0.33 7.74 -57.90
N ARG A 491 -0.34 8.83 -57.47
CA ARG A 491 -1.48 9.41 -58.20
C ARG A 491 -1.46 10.93 -58.23
N LYS A 492 -1.78 11.50 -59.40
CA LYS A 492 -2.06 12.94 -59.51
C LYS A 492 -3.42 13.24 -58.85
N PRO A 493 -3.57 14.38 -58.14
CA PRO A 493 -4.86 14.80 -57.59
C PRO A 493 -5.88 15.06 -58.71
N SER A 494 -7.15 14.85 -58.40
CA SER A 494 -8.29 15.04 -59.30
C SER A 494 -9.34 15.91 -58.61
N ILE A 495 -9.17 17.23 -58.73
CA ILE A 495 -9.99 18.23 -58.05
C ILE A 495 -11.46 18.11 -58.50
N ILE A 496 -12.30 17.55 -57.62
CA ILE A 496 -13.76 17.66 -57.67
C ILE A 496 -14.21 18.06 -56.27
N SER A 497 -14.57 19.33 -56.10
CA SER A 497 -14.86 19.92 -54.79
C SER A 497 -16.34 19.91 -54.42
N THR A 498 -16.60 19.94 -53.10
CA THR A 498 -17.84 20.38 -52.43
C THR A 498 -19.16 19.72 -52.83
N ARG A 499 -19.66 18.79 -52.00
CA ARG A 499 -21.08 18.40 -51.97
C ARG A 499 -21.61 18.44 -50.53
N LEU A 500 -22.11 19.62 -50.16
CA LEU A 500 -22.35 20.06 -48.78
C LEU A 500 -23.64 19.47 -48.17
N PHE A 501 -23.70 18.14 -48.07
CA PHE A 501 -24.81 17.34 -47.52
C PHE A 501 -24.31 16.09 -46.76
N LEU A 502 -23.04 15.74 -46.88
CA LEU A 502 -22.41 14.63 -46.17
C LEU A 502 -21.14 15.15 -45.47
N SER A 503 -21.04 14.95 -44.15
CA SER A 503 -19.95 15.51 -43.34
C SER A 503 -18.73 14.58 -43.28
N SER A 504 -17.59 15.01 -43.83
CA SER A 504 -16.29 14.30 -43.81
C SER A 504 -16.27 12.95 -44.58
N ALA A 505 -15.86 11.84 -43.96
CA ALA A 505 -15.59 10.57 -44.64
C ALA A 505 -16.69 10.05 -45.63
N PRO A 506 -18.01 10.21 -45.38
CA PRO A 506 -19.05 9.73 -46.28
C PRO A 506 -19.06 10.37 -47.67
N ASP A 507 -18.73 11.68 -47.80
CA ASP A 507 -18.77 12.40 -49.09
C ASP A 507 -17.78 11.82 -50.13
N ILE A 508 -16.67 11.25 -49.65
CA ILE A 508 -15.59 10.69 -50.48
C ILE A 508 -15.68 9.16 -50.63
N LEU A 509 -16.30 8.47 -49.66
CA LEU A 509 -16.40 7.01 -49.64
C LEU A 509 -17.71 6.47 -50.24
N ALA A 510 -18.83 7.15 -50.04
CA ALA A 510 -20.12 6.72 -50.59
C ALA A 510 -20.10 6.78 -52.13
N LYS A 511 -20.61 5.74 -52.79
CA LYS A 511 -20.89 5.79 -54.22
C LYS A 511 -22.38 6.14 -54.43
N PRO A 512 -22.73 7.15 -55.24
CA PRO A 512 -24.13 7.37 -55.61
C PRO A 512 -24.67 6.21 -56.45
N LEU A 513 -26.00 6.03 -56.38
CA LEU A 513 -26.76 5.08 -57.20
C LEU A 513 -26.85 5.59 -58.64
N GLU A 514 -27.30 6.84 -58.80
CA GLU A 514 -27.37 7.57 -60.08
C GLU A 514 -26.91 9.03 -59.87
N ILE A 515 -26.62 9.75 -60.96
CA ILE A 515 -26.28 11.19 -60.94
C ILE A 515 -27.23 11.90 -61.88
N ILE A 516 -28.13 12.71 -61.33
CA ILE A 516 -29.23 13.38 -62.05
C ILE A 516 -29.03 14.88 -61.95
N ASN A 517 -29.01 15.59 -63.08
CA ASN A 517 -28.78 17.04 -63.16
C ASN A 517 -27.56 17.50 -62.34
N SER A 518 -26.45 16.77 -62.48
CA SER A 518 -25.18 16.92 -61.75
C SER A 518 -25.22 16.63 -60.23
N GLN A 519 -26.38 16.37 -59.63
CA GLN A 519 -26.51 15.99 -58.21
C GLN A 519 -26.40 14.47 -58.00
N PRO A 520 -25.79 14.00 -56.89
CA PRO A 520 -25.73 12.58 -56.57
C PRO A 520 -27.04 12.12 -55.91
N CYS A 521 -27.62 11.03 -56.39
CA CYS A 521 -28.72 10.35 -55.73
C CYS A 521 -28.19 9.10 -55.01
N TYR A 522 -28.56 8.91 -53.74
CA TYR A 522 -28.15 7.77 -52.92
C TYR A 522 -29.35 6.86 -52.60
N ASP A 523 -29.10 5.57 -52.43
CA ASP A 523 -30.08 4.58 -52.01
C ASP A 523 -30.35 4.64 -50.50
N TYR A 524 -31.57 4.27 -50.09
CA TYR A 524 -32.00 4.35 -48.68
C TYR A 524 -31.05 3.66 -47.69
N ALA A 525 -30.42 2.55 -48.08
CA ALA A 525 -29.45 1.85 -47.23
C ALA A 525 -28.17 2.69 -47.02
N THR A 526 -27.63 3.30 -48.07
CA THR A 526 -26.52 4.26 -47.96
C THR A 526 -26.92 5.46 -47.12
N CYS A 527 -28.11 6.02 -47.30
CA CYS A 527 -28.60 7.15 -46.49
C CYS A 527 -28.71 6.80 -45.00
N THR A 528 -29.30 5.64 -44.66
CA THR A 528 -29.36 5.14 -43.28
C THR A 528 -27.96 5.02 -42.66
N ILE A 529 -27.01 4.40 -43.38
CA ILE A 529 -25.61 4.30 -42.94
C ILE A 529 -24.98 5.70 -42.75
N CYS A 530 -25.31 6.65 -43.62
CA CYS A 530 -24.83 8.03 -43.59
C CYS A 530 -25.54 8.93 -42.55
N GLY A 531 -26.49 8.41 -41.76
CA GLY A 531 -27.22 9.18 -40.74
C GLY A 531 -28.39 10.02 -41.29
N ILE A 532 -28.76 9.85 -42.56
CA ILE A 532 -29.90 10.52 -43.20
C ILE A 532 -31.10 9.57 -43.14
N LEU A 533 -32.04 9.86 -42.24
CA LEU A 533 -33.22 9.02 -42.00
C LEU A 533 -34.45 9.53 -42.76
N PRO A 534 -35.11 8.70 -43.58
CA PRO A 534 -36.33 9.10 -44.27
C PRO A 534 -37.52 9.13 -43.31
N LEU A 535 -38.25 10.26 -43.28
CA LEU A 535 -39.49 10.41 -42.52
C LEU A 535 -40.70 10.29 -43.45
N PRO A 536 -41.86 9.81 -42.96
CA PRO A 536 -43.10 9.87 -43.74
C PRO A 536 -43.45 11.33 -44.09
N SER A 537 -43.91 11.56 -45.32
CA SER A 537 -44.27 12.87 -45.90
C SER A 537 -43.13 13.80 -46.37
N ARG A 538 -42.21 13.32 -47.23
CA ARG A 538 -41.17 14.12 -47.94
C ARG A 538 -40.19 14.89 -47.03
N TYR A 539 -40.06 14.46 -45.79
CA TYR A 539 -39.07 14.96 -44.86
C TYR A 539 -37.93 13.96 -44.70
N GLN A 540 -36.72 14.46 -44.46
CA GLN A 540 -35.53 13.69 -44.13
C GLN A 540 -34.94 14.27 -42.84
N PHE A 541 -34.42 13.43 -41.96
CA PHE A 541 -33.73 13.87 -40.75
C PHE A 541 -32.23 13.58 -40.88
N ASP A 542 -31.42 14.65 -40.82
CA ASP A 542 -29.96 14.56 -40.79
C ASP A 542 -29.51 14.45 -39.32
N LEU A 543 -28.98 13.28 -38.95
CA LEU A 543 -28.47 13.01 -37.60
C LEU A 543 -27.24 13.85 -37.24
N THR A 544 -26.44 14.28 -38.22
CA THR A 544 -25.18 15.02 -38.01
C THR A 544 -25.38 16.52 -37.85
N LEU A 545 -26.36 17.08 -38.57
CA LEU A 545 -26.78 18.48 -38.43
C LEU A 545 -27.93 18.67 -37.43
N TRP A 546 -28.60 17.59 -37.02
CA TRP A 546 -29.82 17.57 -36.20
C TRP A 546 -30.97 18.40 -36.81
N THR A 547 -31.08 18.39 -38.14
CA THR A 547 -32.07 19.18 -38.92
C THR A 547 -33.03 18.30 -39.71
N VAL A 548 -34.25 18.81 -39.91
CA VAL A 548 -35.22 18.22 -40.84
C VAL A 548 -35.18 18.97 -42.16
N LEU A 549 -35.00 18.23 -43.26
CA LEU A 549 -34.86 18.73 -44.63
C LEU A 549 -36.07 18.29 -45.46
N MET A 550 -36.47 19.09 -46.46
CA MET A 550 -37.58 18.80 -47.38
C MET A 550 -37.09 18.32 -48.76
N ASP A 551 -37.68 17.25 -49.29
CA ASP A 551 -37.55 16.86 -50.70
C ASP A 551 -38.39 17.79 -51.60
N HIS A 552 -37.72 18.58 -52.44
CA HIS A 552 -38.34 19.40 -53.49
C HIS A 552 -38.20 18.72 -54.88
N PRO A 553 -39.26 18.10 -55.43
CA PRO A 553 -39.19 17.44 -56.73
C PRO A 553 -38.94 18.44 -57.86
N SER A 554 -37.93 18.18 -58.68
CA SER A 554 -37.44 19.09 -59.72
C SER A 554 -37.42 18.43 -61.11
N GLY A 555 -38.60 18.08 -61.63
CA GLY A 555 -38.80 17.51 -62.97
C GLY A 555 -40.24 17.04 -63.19
N PRO A 556 -40.73 16.96 -64.45
CA PRO A 556 -42.05 16.42 -64.76
C PRO A 556 -42.12 14.90 -64.53
N GLN A 557 -43.31 14.37 -64.24
CA GLN A 557 -43.54 12.94 -64.03
C GLN A 557 -43.37 12.14 -65.34
N ASP A 558 -42.60 11.05 -65.25
CA ASP A 558 -42.81 9.85 -66.06
C ASP A 558 -43.19 8.73 -65.07
N ASP A 559 -44.46 8.34 -65.08
CA ASP A 559 -45.12 7.56 -64.00
C ASP A 559 -44.72 6.07 -63.95
N SER A 560 -43.61 5.71 -64.60
CA SER A 560 -43.16 4.33 -64.80
C SER A 560 -42.04 3.86 -63.85
N ARG A 561 -41.45 4.74 -63.03
CA ARG A 561 -40.40 4.36 -62.05
C ARG A 561 -40.57 5.03 -60.68
N VAL A 562 -41.32 4.38 -59.79
CA VAL A 562 -41.37 4.75 -58.36
C VAL A 562 -40.09 4.26 -57.65
N ILE A 563 -38.99 4.98 -57.87
CA ILE A 563 -37.76 4.90 -57.07
C ILE A 563 -37.60 6.26 -56.39
N PRO A 564 -37.84 6.38 -55.07
CA PRO A 564 -37.56 7.61 -54.36
C PRO A 564 -36.05 7.90 -54.37
N MET A 565 -35.66 9.05 -54.89
CA MET A 565 -34.25 9.47 -55.01
C MET A 565 -34.06 10.83 -54.35
N ILE A 566 -33.06 10.90 -53.48
CA ILE A 566 -32.77 12.06 -52.64
C ILE A 566 -31.85 13.03 -53.38
N GLN A 567 -32.16 14.34 -53.34
CA GLN A 567 -31.39 15.41 -53.97
C GLN A 567 -30.84 16.41 -52.94
N ALA A 568 -29.61 16.87 -53.14
CA ALA A 568 -28.87 17.72 -52.20
C ALA A 568 -28.81 19.20 -52.66
N ARG A 569 -28.99 20.14 -51.73
CA ARG A 569 -29.09 21.60 -52.02
C ARG A 569 -28.15 22.45 -51.15
N THR A 570 -27.65 23.55 -51.70
CA THR A 570 -26.79 24.55 -51.03
C THR A 570 -27.58 25.81 -50.60
N VAL A 571 -27.11 26.55 -49.58
CA VAL A 571 -27.91 27.55 -48.81
C VAL A 571 -27.18 28.91 -48.62
N GLY A 572 -27.94 30.01 -48.44
CA GLY A 572 -27.51 31.39 -48.10
C GLY A 572 -28.29 32.01 -46.89
N SER A 573 -28.14 33.31 -46.57
CA SER A 573 -28.38 33.90 -45.21
C SER A 573 -29.12 35.27 -45.14
N GLU A 574 -29.86 35.60 -44.04
CA GLU A 574 -30.47 36.94 -43.65
C GLU A 574 -30.98 37.01 -42.13
N SER A 575 -31.58 38.11 -41.54
CA SER A 575 -31.60 38.40 -40.03
C SER A 575 -32.66 39.39 -39.33
N GLU A 576 -32.69 39.49 -37.94
CA GLU A 576 -33.26 40.51 -36.91
C GLU A 576 -34.77 40.50 -36.38
N SER A 577 -35.34 41.15 -35.28
CA SER A 577 -35.03 42.23 -34.23
C SER A 577 -35.82 42.19 -32.82
N GLN A 578 -36.06 43.30 -32.02
CA GLN A 578 -36.54 43.36 -30.55
C GLN A 578 -37.36 44.63 -29.99
N GLY A 579 -37.77 44.74 -28.66
CA GLY A 579 -38.42 45.94 -27.95
C GLY A 579 -38.74 45.95 -26.37
N HIS A 580 -39.13 47.10 -25.70
CA HIS A 580 -39.23 47.34 -24.17
C HIS A 580 -40.20 48.49 -23.60
N LEU A 581 -40.49 48.65 -22.24
CA LEU A 581 -41.27 49.79 -21.56
C LEU A 581 -41.20 50.02 -19.97
N LYS A 582 -41.91 51.01 -19.31
CA LYS A 582 -41.77 51.54 -17.87
C LYS A 582 -43.04 52.17 -17.11
N TYR A 583 -42.99 52.61 -15.81
CA TYR A 583 -44.15 53.11 -14.93
C TYR A 583 -43.84 54.13 -13.72
N GLN A 584 -44.85 54.73 -12.98
CA GLN A 584 -44.72 55.71 -11.83
C GLN A 584 -45.87 55.71 -10.71
N LYS A 585 -45.92 56.63 -9.69
CA LYS A 585 -46.67 56.48 -8.37
C LYS A 585 -47.01 57.80 -7.59
N GLY A 586 -47.98 57.84 -6.63
CA GLY A 586 -48.15 58.97 -5.66
C GLY A 586 -49.21 58.94 -4.50
N ASN A 587 -48.84 59.53 -3.34
CA ASN A 587 -49.58 60.20 -2.22
C ASN A 587 -50.71 59.56 -1.34
N LEU A 588 -50.44 59.38 -0.02
CA LEU A 588 -51.43 59.08 1.06
C LEU A 588 -51.06 59.68 2.46
N MET A 589 -50.02 60.53 2.56
CA MET A 589 -49.10 60.50 3.71
C MET A 589 -49.49 61.16 5.06
N ASP A 590 -50.54 61.97 5.20
CA ASP A 590 -50.73 62.77 6.44
C ASP A 590 -51.66 62.15 7.52
N ARG A 591 -52.65 61.32 7.15
CA ARG A 591 -53.43 60.55 8.15
C ARG A 591 -52.56 59.52 8.89
N ILE A 592 -51.38 59.26 8.35
CA ILE A 592 -50.38 58.30 8.78
C ILE A 592 -49.69 58.75 10.09
N ALA A 593 -49.32 60.03 10.23
CA ALA A 593 -48.48 60.52 11.35
C ALA A 593 -49.04 60.27 12.77
N LYS A 594 -50.37 60.35 12.98
CA LYS A 594 -50.98 60.07 14.31
C LYS A 594 -51.18 58.57 14.58
N ARG A 595 -51.46 57.75 13.55
CA ARG A 595 -51.36 56.29 13.69
C ARG A 595 -49.91 55.89 14.00
N TRP A 596 -48.94 56.55 13.37
CA TRP A 596 -47.53 56.26 13.50
C TRP A 596 -46.97 56.41 14.92
N ARG A 597 -47.46 57.30 15.78
CA ARG A 597 -46.98 57.32 17.18
C ARG A 597 -47.41 56.09 17.99
N LYS A 598 -48.62 55.58 17.80
CA LYS A 598 -49.03 54.29 18.37
C LYS A 598 -48.32 53.12 17.70
N LEU A 599 -48.15 53.19 16.37
CA LEU A 599 -47.38 52.22 15.61
C LEU A 599 -45.93 52.11 16.13
N ILE A 600 -45.24 53.23 16.35
CA ILE A 600 -43.88 53.30 16.87
C ILE A 600 -43.80 52.72 18.30
N ALA A 601 -44.78 52.98 19.16
CA ALA A 601 -44.81 52.36 20.49
C ALA A 601 -45.01 50.83 20.42
N SER A 602 -45.92 50.35 19.57
CA SER A 602 -46.12 48.92 19.33
C SER A 602 -44.93 48.26 18.62
N ILE A 603 -44.25 48.98 17.73
CA ILE A 603 -43.00 48.55 17.08
C ILE A 603 -41.87 48.51 18.11
N ALA A 604 -41.75 49.46 19.03
CA ALA A 604 -40.73 49.45 20.08
C ALA A 604 -40.94 48.31 21.08
N PHE A 605 -42.19 48.05 21.49
CA PHE A 605 -42.52 46.88 22.32
C PHE A 605 -42.32 45.56 21.57
N GLY A 606 -42.75 45.50 20.30
CA GLY A 606 -42.49 44.36 19.42
C GLY A 606 -41.00 44.12 19.19
N HIS A 607 -40.20 45.18 19.05
CA HIS A 607 -38.74 45.13 18.96
C HIS A 607 -38.10 44.69 20.28
N MET A 608 -38.64 45.06 21.44
CA MET A 608 -38.16 44.57 22.73
C MET A 608 -38.42 43.06 22.88
N LEU A 609 -39.63 42.60 22.58
CA LEU A 609 -39.97 41.17 22.57
C LEU A 609 -39.15 40.40 21.51
N PHE A 610 -38.97 40.98 20.33
CA PHE A 610 -38.14 40.40 19.27
C PHE A 610 -36.67 40.36 19.67
N ALA A 611 -36.13 41.40 20.32
CA ALA A 611 -34.75 41.41 20.80
C ALA A 611 -34.52 40.33 21.86
N ILE A 612 -35.41 40.22 22.86
CA ILE A 612 -35.35 39.16 23.88
C ILE A 612 -35.46 37.77 23.23
N GLY A 613 -36.44 37.58 22.34
CA GLY A 613 -36.63 36.33 21.60
C GLY A 613 -35.44 35.99 20.71
N SER A 614 -34.84 36.98 20.05
CA SER A 614 -33.64 36.80 19.23
C SER A 614 -32.39 36.54 20.06
N SER A 615 -32.28 37.08 21.28
CA SER A 615 -31.18 36.76 22.20
C SER A 615 -31.29 35.32 22.70
N ILE A 616 -32.48 34.86 23.08
CA ILE A 616 -32.72 33.47 23.48
C ILE A 616 -32.49 32.53 22.28
N SER A 617 -33.06 32.85 21.11
CA SER A 617 -32.84 32.08 19.88
C SER A 617 -31.39 32.10 19.39
N TYR A 618 -30.63 33.16 19.69
CA TYR A 618 -29.20 33.21 19.40
C TYR A 618 -28.43 32.23 20.29
N PHE A 619 -28.74 32.15 21.59
CA PHE A 619 -28.11 31.15 22.47
C PHE A 619 -28.46 29.72 22.07
N GLU A 620 -29.71 29.41 21.73
CA GLU A 620 -30.11 28.09 21.19
C GLU A 620 -29.34 27.73 19.91
N VAL A 621 -29.27 28.64 18.93
CA VAL A 621 -28.56 28.41 17.66
C VAL A 621 -27.05 28.28 17.88
N VAL A 622 -26.47 29.11 18.75
CA VAL A 622 -25.02 29.18 18.97
C VAL A 622 -24.51 28.15 19.98
N GLN A 623 -25.39 27.51 20.77
CA GLN A 623 -25.05 26.38 21.64
C GLN A 623 -24.41 25.22 20.86
N VAL A 624 -24.86 24.96 19.62
CA VAL A 624 -24.30 23.90 18.75
C VAL A 624 -22.86 24.20 18.33
N ASN A 625 -22.50 25.48 18.24
CA ASN A 625 -21.14 25.94 17.92
C ASN A 625 -20.28 25.98 19.19
N LEU A 626 -20.81 26.52 20.30
CA LEU A 626 -20.16 26.60 21.61
C LEU A 626 -19.98 25.24 22.32
N ALA A 627 -20.33 24.13 21.67
CA ALA A 627 -20.15 22.78 22.19
C ALA A 627 -18.67 22.34 22.29
N ASN A 628 -17.74 23.10 21.70
CA ASN A 628 -16.29 22.84 21.70
C ASN A 628 -15.49 24.15 21.51
N ASP A 629 -14.22 24.13 21.92
CA ASP A 629 -13.32 25.29 21.88
C ASP A 629 -12.96 25.76 20.45
N TYR A 630 -13.23 24.94 19.43
CA TYR A 630 -13.04 25.29 18.01
C TYR A 630 -14.24 26.05 17.41
N TYR A 631 -15.34 26.19 18.15
CA TYR A 631 -16.61 26.75 17.70
C TYR A 631 -17.29 25.97 16.54
N TRP A 632 -16.91 24.71 16.33
CA TRP A 632 -17.36 23.90 15.18
C TRP A 632 -18.70 23.22 15.45
N ALA A 633 -19.72 23.58 14.66
CA ALA A 633 -21.08 23.05 14.79
C ALA A 633 -21.12 21.51 14.72
N GLY A 634 -21.52 20.86 15.81
CA GLY A 634 -21.69 19.41 15.85
C GLY A 634 -20.40 18.58 15.85
N PHE A 635 -19.22 19.18 16.04
CA PHE A 635 -17.97 18.45 16.19
C PHE A 635 -17.97 17.64 17.49
N ASN A 636 -17.97 16.31 17.37
CA ASN A 636 -18.07 15.38 18.49
C ASN A 636 -16.72 14.68 18.76
N LEU A 637 -16.32 14.63 20.04
CA LEU A 637 -15.11 13.92 20.49
C LEU A 637 -15.12 12.41 20.18
N THR A 638 -16.28 11.74 20.25
CA THR A 638 -16.33 10.30 19.93
C THR A 638 -16.35 10.00 18.43
N GLY A 639 -16.59 10.99 17.58
CA GLY A 639 -16.77 10.79 16.14
C GLY A 639 -15.93 11.71 15.27
N THR A 640 -16.28 12.98 15.16
CA THR A 640 -15.57 13.93 14.30
C THR A 640 -14.09 14.07 14.68
N HIS A 641 -13.78 14.07 15.98
CA HIS A 641 -12.40 14.08 16.46
C HIS A 641 -11.69 12.73 16.27
N SER A 642 -12.35 11.60 16.53
CA SER A 642 -11.72 10.27 16.40
C SER A 642 -11.42 9.93 14.93
N PHE A 643 -12.33 10.30 14.03
CA PHE A 643 -12.13 10.31 12.58
C PHE A 643 -10.94 11.20 12.18
N PHE A 644 -10.99 12.49 12.49
CA PHE A 644 -9.97 13.43 12.02
C PHE A 644 -8.58 13.17 12.62
N ALA A 645 -8.49 12.72 13.87
CA ALA A 645 -7.23 12.33 14.48
C ALA A 645 -6.67 11.00 13.92
N SER A 646 -7.53 10.06 13.51
CA SER A 646 -7.07 8.84 12.82
C SER A 646 -6.57 9.17 11.41
N TRP A 647 -7.28 10.03 10.68
CA TRP A 647 -6.85 10.53 9.36
C TRP A 647 -5.57 11.39 9.43
N LEU A 648 -5.39 12.19 10.50
CA LEU A 648 -4.16 12.95 10.73
C LEU A 648 -2.99 12.06 11.13
N ASN A 649 -3.21 10.99 11.91
CA ASN A 649 -2.19 9.96 12.11
C ASN A 649 -1.78 9.40 10.74
N GLU A 650 -2.75 8.87 9.99
CA GLU A 650 -2.56 8.40 8.61
C GLU A 650 -1.68 9.37 7.78
N GLN A 651 -1.98 10.68 7.74
CA GLN A 651 -1.18 11.66 6.98
C GLN A 651 0.23 11.91 7.55
N LEU A 652 0.45 11.75 8.86
CA LEU A 652 1.78 11.97 9.46
C LEU A 652 2.82 11.01 8.87
N ILE A 653 2.45 9.74 8.65
CA ILE A 653 3.38 8.81 8.01
C ILE A 653 3.28 8.84 6.47
N PHE A 654 2.23 9.40 5.85
CA PHE A 654 2.30 9.77 4.42
C PHE A 654 3.37 10.80 4.09
N ASN A 655 4.07 11.35 5.10
CA ASN A 655 5.11 12.38 4.97
C ASN A 655 4.63 13.50 4.03
N SER A 656 3.31 13.72 4.03
CA SER A 656 2.61 14.34 2.92
C SER A 656 2.53 15.81 3.20
N LEU A 657 3.41 16.57 2.56
CA LEU A 657 3.45 18.03 2.61
C LEU A 657 2.24 18.61 1.85
N LEU A 658 1.06 18.49 2.47
CA LEU A 658 -0.22 18.96 1.98
C LEU A 658 -0.42 20.42 2.42
N ASP A 659 0.17 21.35 1.66
CA ASP A 659 0.11 22.80 1.94
C ASP A 659 -1.34 23.34 2.04
N GLU A 660 -2.30 22.73 1.34
CA GLU A 660 -3.74 22.97 1.52
C GLU A 660 -4.52 21.64 1.59
N VAL A 661 -5.13 21.36 2.75
CA VAL A 661 -6.05 20.22 2.95
C VAL A 661 -7.51 20.70 2.86
N LYS A 662 -8.28 20.10 1.96
CA LYS A 662 -9.73 20.30 1.85
C LYS A 662 -10.48 19.20 2.59
N LEU A 663 -11.00 19.51 3.79
CA LEU A 663 -11.69 18.55 4.68
C LEU A 663 -12.98 17.95 4.09
N ASP A 664 -13.52 18.54 3.01
CA ASP A 664 -14.64 18.05 2.22
C ASP A 664 -14.23 17.17 1.02
N SER A 665 -12.93 16.91 0.84
CA SER A 665 -12.42 16.05 -0.24
C SER A 665 -12.86 14.59 -0.06
N PRO A 666 -13.33 13.91 -1.13
CA PRO A 666 -13.59 12.47 -1.09
C PRO A 666 -12.39 11.61 -0.68
N SER A 667 -11.16 12.12 -0.82
CA SER A 667 -9.91 11.44 -0.41
C SER A 667 -9.69 11.37 1.10
N ILE A 668 -10.57 11.95 1.92
CA ILE A 668 -10.49 11.96 3.39
C ILE A 668 -11.49 10.95 4.01
N ILE A 669 -12.31 10.30 3.18
CA ILE A 669 -13.27 9.28 3.63
C ILE A 669 -12.51 8.03 4.09
N SER A 670 -12.60 7.73 5.38
CA SER A 670 -12.06 6.52 6.03
C SER A 670 -13.19 5.62 6.50
N GLU A 671 -13.10 4.31 6.27
CA GLU A 671 -14.13 3.34 6.66
C GLU A 671 -14.01 2.97 8.16
N GLY A 672 -14.87 3.55 9.00
CA GLY A 672 -14.82 3.30 10.44
C GLY A 672 -16.13 3.57 11.18
N SER A 673 -16.25 2.95 12.35
CA SER A 673 -17.38 3.11 13.29
C SER A 673 -17.04 4.22 14.29
N PHE A 674 -17.09 5.45 13.80
CA PHE A 674 -16.82 6.70 14.53
C PHE A 674 -18.04 7.17 15.37
N ASP A 675 -18.80 6.22 15.89
CA ASP A 675 -20.02 6.38 16.68
C ASP A 675 -19.94 5.69 18.06
N LYS A 676 -18.87 4.92 18.30
CA LYS A 676 -18.64 4.16 19.53
C LYS A 676 -18.28 5.04 20.73
N ASN A 677 -18.71 4.59 21.90
CA ASN A 677 -18.31 5.13 23.20
C ASN A 677 -17.80 3.99 24.11
N PRO A 678 -16.53 3.99 24.55
CA PRO A 678 -15.48 4.95 24.20
C PRO A 678 -15.07 4.87 22.72
N ALA A 679 -14.60 5.99 22.19
CA ALA A 679 -13.90 6.03 20.91
C ALA A 679 -12.39 5.89 21.13
N PHE A 680 -11.71 5.31 20.14
CA PHE A 680 -10.27 5.14 20.15
C PHE A 680 -9.68 5.76 18.88
N VAL A 681 -8.51 6.38 19.02
CA VAL A 681 -7.66 6.81 17.90
C VAL A 681 -6.49 5.84 17.86
N THR A 682 -6.30 5.18 16.72
CA THR A 682 -5.15 4.30 16.48
C THR A 682 -4.04 5.08 15.79
N SER A 683 -2.79 4.84 16.19
CA SER A 683 -1.58 5.21 15.45
C SER A 683 -0.78 3.95 15.14
N THR A 684 -0.03 3.93 14.03
CA THR A 684 0.79 2.76 13.72
C THR A 684 1.94 2.61 14.70
N ILE A 685 1.95 1.47 15.40
CA ILE A 685 2.96 1.07 16.40
C ILE A 685 4.39 1.14 15.83
N ILE A 686 4.54 0.93 14.52
CA ILE A 686 5.81 0.91 13.79
C ILE A 686 6.31 2.33 13.44
N TYR A 687 5.57 3.42 13.71
CA TYR A 687 5.98 4.78 13.31
C TYR A 687 7.34 5.18 13.90
N GLY A 688 7.52 5.02 15.22
CA GLY A 688 8.79 5.35 15.87
C GLY A 688 9.97 4.56 15.28
N ALA A 689 9.73 3.31 14.87
CA ALA A 689 10.73 2.48 14.20
C ALA A 689 11.00 2.92 12.76
N LEU A 690 10.01 3.41 11.99
CA LEU A 690 10.26 4.06 10.69
C LEU A 690 11.20 5.24 10.86
N VAL A 691 10.81 6.21 11.69
CA VAL A 691 11.51 7.48 11.86
C VAL A 691 12.94 7.22 12.33
N GLN A 692 13.12 6.27 13.26
CA GLN A 692 14.44 5.88 13.77
C GLN A 692 15.32 5.14 12.73
N HIS A 693 14.76 4.25 11.90
CA HIS A 693 15.55 3.40 11.00
C HIS A 693 15.69 3.90 9.56
N TYR A 694 14.78 4.74 9.07
CA TYR A 694 14.71 5.16 7.66
C TYR A 694 14.88 6.68 7.46
N GLU A 695 14.30 7.52 8.33
CA GLU A 695 14.25 8.97 8.10
C GLU A 695 15.32 9.75 8.88
N LEU A 696 15.38 9.58 10.20
CA LEU A 696 16.36 10.24 11.09
C LEU A 696 17.65 9.42 11.28
N ASN A 697 17.90 8.44 10.41
CA ASN A 697 19.08 7.57 10.44
C ASN A 697 20.39 8.27 10.00
N THR A 698 20.31 9.49 9.45
CA THR A 698 21.48 10.29 9.08
C THR A 698 21.86 11.28 10.18
N ILE A 699 23.17 11.42 10.44
CA ILE A 699 23.70 12.32 11.47
C ILE A 699 23.20 13.77 11.29
N GLY A 700 23.05 14.24 10.05
CA GLY A 700 22.51 15.57 9.75
C GLY A 700 21.03 15.72 10.16
N ALA A 701 20.20 14.71 9.89
CA ALA A 701 18.82 14.69 10.34
C ALA A 701 18.72 14.59 11.87
N THR A 702 19.56 13.77 12.52
CA THR A 702 19.62 13.69 13.99
C THR A 702 20.02 15.03 14.62
N ILE A 703 21.02 15.72 14.08
CA ILE A 703 21.47 17.05 14.55
C ILE A 703 20.35 18.08 14.39
N ASN A 704 19.67 18.12 13.24
CA ASN A 704 18.56 19.03 13.00
C ASN A 704 17.38 18.74 13.94
N GLY A 705 17.04 17.47 14.14
CA GLY A 705 16.03 17.02 15.09
C GLY A 705 16.32 17.46 16.53
N LEU A 706 17.56 17.29 17.01
CA LEU A 706 18.00 17.78 18.32
C LEU A 706 17.87 19.30 18.44
N ARG A 707 18.30 20.05 17.41
CA ARG A 707 18.28 21.53 17.36
C ARG A 707 16.87 22.13 17.35
N ILE A 708 15.88 21.40 16.83
CA ILE A 708 14.46 21.83 16.76
C ILE A 708 13.64 21.28 17.95
N SER A 709 14.09 20.19 18.59
CA SER A 709 13.40 19.58 19.74
C SER A 709 13.33 20.51 20.94
N ASP A 710 12.21 20.44 21.67
CA ASP A 710 12.06 21.10 22.96
C ASP A 710 13.14 20.63 23.94
N ALA A 711 13.92 21.58 24.47
CA ALA A 711 14.95 21.35 25.46
C ALA A 711 14.39 20.75 26.77
N CYS A 712 13.12 20.98 27.08
CA CYS A 712 12.42 20.38 28.21
C CYS A 712 12.11 18.89 27.96
N MET A 713 12.09 18.42 26.71
CA MET A 713 11.94 17.00 26.38
C MET A 713 13.25 16.21 26.37
N MET A 714 14.41 16.87 26.56
CA MET A 714 15.71 16.26 26.33
C MET A 714 16.05 15.00 27.18
N PRO A 715 15.64 14.89 28.47
CA PRO A 715 15.89 13.67 29.25
C PRO A 715 15.10 12.42 28.82
N TRP A 716 14.12 12.56 27.91
CA TRP A 716 13.40 11.43 27.33
C TRP A 716 14.15 10.78 26.16
N ILE A 717 15.30 11.34 25.74
CA ILE A 717 16.25 10.65 24.86
C ILE A 717 16.98 9.58 25.69
N PHE A 718 16.36 8.40 25.77
CA PHE A 718 16.78 7.26 26.59
C PHE A 718 18.02 6.51 26.05
N THR A 719 19.08 7.23 25.70
CA THR A 719 20.38 6.61 25.43
C THR A 719 21.18 6.43 26.73
N PRO A 720 21.69 5.23 27.03
CA PRO A 720 22.50 4.97 28.23
C PRO A 720 23.95 5.48 28.06
N TYR A 721 24.11 6.80 28.21
CA TYR A 721 25.37 7.54 28.11
C TYR A 721 26.52 6.93 28.94
N CYS A 722 27.76 7.09 28.44
CA CYS A 722 28.98 6.64 29.11
C CYS A 722 29.97 7.78 29.39
N TYR A 723 29.90 8.88 28.64
CA TYR A 723 30.76 10.04 28.80
C TYR A 723 29.94 11.31 28.84
N LEU A 724 30.32 12.25 29.70
CA LEU A 724 29.71 13.58 29.71
C LEU A 724 30.19 14.38 28.50
N ASP A 725 31.47 14.24 28.15
CA ASP A 725 32.19 15.01 27.16
C ASP A 725 32.77 14.16 26.01
N LEU A 726 32.91 14.77 24.84
CA LEU A 726 33.49 14.14 23.64
C LEU A 726 34.96 13.73 23.84
N ASN A 727 35.69 14.42 24.72
CA ASN A 727 37.08 14.14 25.04
C ASN A 727 37.24 13.02 26.10
N GLN A 728 36.14 12.37 26.52
CA GLN A 728 36.12 11.22 27.42
C GLN A 728 36.71 11.46 28.82
N THR A 729 36.76 12.73 29.26
CA THR A 729 37.40 13.11 30.53
C THR A 729 36.52 12.87 31.76
N TRP A 730 35.19 12.88 31.61
CA TRP A 730 34.23 12.57 32.67
C TRP A 730 33.41 11.32 32.33
N HIS A 731 33.78 10.21 32.98
CA HIS A 731 33.06 8.95 32.97
C HIS A 731 31.71 9.07 33.71
N ILE A 732 30.61 8.72 33.04
CA ILE A 732 29.24 8.79 33.62
C ILE A 732 28.42 7.49 33.42
N ALA A 733 29.01 6.42 32.89
CA ALA A 733 28.32 5.14 32.81
C ALA A 733 27.99 4.64 34.22
N HIS A 734 26.73 4.22 34.43
CA HIS A 734 26.22 3.83 35.74
C HIS A 734 26.88 2.56 36.31
N THR A 735 27.53 1.72 35.50
CA THR A 735 28.42 0.63 35.94
C THR A 735 29.81 0.71 35.32
N SER A 736 30.79 0.10 35.99
CA SER A 736 32.18 0.02 35.50
C SER A 736 32.35 -0.94 34.31
N ALA A 737 31.53 -2.00 34.23
CA ALA A 737 31.55 -2.91 33.09
C ALA A 737 31.00 -2.24 31.83
N ARG A 738 29.88 -1.50 31.95
CA ARG A 738 29.41 -0.61 30.88
C ARG A 738 30.48 0.39 30.44
N GLN A 739 31.11 1.11 31.37
CA GLN A 739 32.19 2.06 31.03
C GLN A 739 33.34 1.42 30.24
N LEU A 740 33.61 0.13 30.49
CA LEU A 740 34.59 -0.64 29.72
C LEU A 740 34.08 -0.98 28.30
N ARG A 741 32.82 -1.43 28.16
CA ARG A 741 32.19 -1.69 26.84
C ARG A 741 32.22 -0.46 25.95
N CYS A 742 31.93 0.73 26.50
CA CYS A 742 31.83 1.97 25.72
C CYS A 742 33.14 2.43 25.08
N LYS A 743 34.31 1.94 25.54
CA LYS A 743 35.61 2.20 24.91
C LYS A 743 35.69 1.67 23.47
N ASN A 744 34.89 0.67 23.13
CA ASN A 744 34.80 0.10 21.78
C ASN A 744 33.67 0.73 20.95
N MET A 745 33.00 1.76 21.46
CA MET A 745 31.82 2.41 20.84
C MET A 745 32.06 3.88 20.49
N THR A 746 33.32 4.31 20.35
CA THR A 746 33.69 5.74 20.19
C THR A 746 33.13 6.42 18.93
N THR A 747 32.70 5.64 17.94
CA THR A 747 31.99 6.15 16.75
C THR A 747 30.50 6.41 16.97
N ASN A 748 29.91 5.94 18.07
CA ASN A 748 28.51 6.13 18.39
C ASN A 748 28.31 7.44 19.17
N ALA A 749 27.80 8.49 18.51
CA ALA A 749 27.52 9.79 19.12
C ALA A 749 26.60 9.72 20.35
N ALA A 750 25.75 8.69 20.46
CA ALA A 750 24.74 8.54 21.52
C ALA A 750 25.32 8.11 22.89
N ILE A 751 26.61 7.77 22.99
CA ILE A 751 27.25 7.49 24.30
C ILE A 751 27.75 8.76 25.02
N TYR A 752 27.66 9.91 24.37
CA TYR A 752 28.21 11.20 24.82
C TYR A 752 27.07 12.18 25.13
N LEU A 753 26.98 12.72 26.35
CA LEU A 753 25.92 13.70 26.66
C LEU A 753 26.19 15.07 26.01
N GLU A 754 27.44 15.42 25.75
CA GLU A 754 27.86 16.64 25.03
C GLU A 754 27.24 16.77 23.62
N THR A 755 27.05 15.66 22.88
CA THR A 755 26.46 15.72 21.52
C THR A 755 25.02 16.20 21.54
N VAL A 756 24.30 15.91 22.62
CA VAL A 756 22.93 16.35 22.87
C VAL A 756 22.92 17.79 23.39
N LEU A 757 23.69 18.09 24.43
CA LEU A 757 23.72 19.42 25.05
C LEU A 757 24.15 20.53 24.07
N ARG A 758 25.13 20.25 23.18
CA ARG A 758 25.59 21.22 22.16
C ARG A 758 24.58 21.50 21.04
N ASN A 759 23.62 20.61 20.85
CA ASN A 759 22.55 20.74 19.86
C ASN A 759 21.21 21.10 20.52
N THR A 760 21.22 21.57 21.76
CA THR A 760 20.03 22.03 22.50
C THR A 760 20.14 23.54 22.75
N GLN A 761 19.02 24.26 22.93
CA GLN A 761 19.08 25.63 23.44
C GLN A 761 19.38 25.62 24.94
N TRP A 762 20.59 26.04 25.32
CA TRP A 762 21.07 25.95 26.71
C TRP A 762 20.21 26.72 27.71
N HIS A 763 19.65 27.88 27.33
CA HIS A 763 18.78 28.66 28.21
C HIS A 763 17.52 27.86 28.63
N ASP A 764 16.84 27.26 27.66
CA ASP A 764 15.59 26.54 27.87
C ASP A 764 15.84 25.21 28.62
N PHE A 765 16.93 24.52 28.26
CA PHE A 765 17.42 23.36 29.01
C PHE A 765 17.70 23.71 30.48
N ARG A 766 18.32 24.88 30.74
CA ARG A 766 18.59 25.37 32.10
C ARG A 766 17.31 25.77 32.83
N SER A 767 16.29 26.26 32.15
CA SER A 767 14.98 26.59 32.71
C SER A 767 14.27 25.33 33.25
N CYS A 768 14.16 24.28 32.43
CA CYS A 768 13.48 23.04 32.81
C CYS A 768 14.33 22.09 33.67
N TRP A 769 15.63 21.93 33.37
CA TRP A 769 16.47 20.87 33.94
C TRP A 769 17.72 21.36 34.66
N GLY A 770 17.97 22.68 34.73
CA GLY A 770 19.20 23.24 35.29
C GLY A 770 19.53 22.77 36.71
N SER A 771 18.53 22.65 37.59
CA SER A 771 18.72 22.16 38.97
C SER A 771 19.11 20.68 39.01
N ALA A 772 18.49 19.83 38.18
CA ALA A 772 18.83 18.41 38.07
C ALA A 772 20.22 18.23 37.45
N PHE A 773 20.56 19.02 36.42
CA PHE A 773 21.87 19.04 35.78
C PHE A 773 22.98 19.48 36.74
N ASP A 774 22.74 20.49 37.59
CA ASP A 774 23.71 20.93 38.59
C ASP A 774 23.95 19.84 39.64
N ILE A 775 22.89 19.18 40.12
CA ILE A 775 23.01 18.06 41.06
C ILE A 775 23.80 16.89 40.47
N ALA A 776 23.52 16.52 39.22
CA ALA A 776 24.14 15.37 38.56
C ALA A 776 25.57 15.62 38.05
N TYR A 777 25.88 16.85 37.61
CA TYR A 777 27.13 17.18 36.93
C TYR A 777 27.70 18.56 37.33
N GLY A 778 26.89 19.62 37.26
CA GLY A 778 27.36 21.01 37.31
C GLY A 778 28.11 21.39 38.60
N ASN A 779 27.63 20.92 39.76
CA ASN A 779 28.24 21.21 41.07
C ASN A 779 29.64 20.60 41.24
N ASP A 780 29.98 19.53 40.52
CA ASP A 780 31.33 18.94 40.52
C ASP A 780 32.23 19.53 39.43
N LEU A 781 31.67 19.80 38.25
CA LEU A 781 32.38 20.51 37.18
C LEU A 781 32.88 21.88 37.65
N GLN A 782 32.07 22.62 38.41
CA GLN A 782 32.45 23.92 38.99
C GLN A 782 33.64 23.85 39.95
N GLN A 783 33.97 22.69 40.52
CA GLN A 783 35.14 22.52 41.41
C GLN A 783 36.47 22.47 40.66
N THR A 784 36.46 22.42 39.31
CA THR A 784 37.67 22.30 38.48
C THR A 784 37.71 23.34 37.38
N THR A 785 38.90 23.89 37.07
CA THR A 785 39.06 24.84 35.95
C THR A 785 38.63 24.23 34.62
N GLN A 786 38.92 22.94 34.39
CA GLN A 786 38.50 22.21 33.19
C GLN A 786 36.96 22.11 33.07
N GLY A 787 36.27 21.77 34.17
CA GLY A 787 34.81 21.68 34.19
C GLY A 787 34.14 23.05 34.03
N GLN A 788 34.68 24.10 34.64
CA GLN A 788 34.25 25.49 34.40
C GLN A 788 34.41 25.89 32.92
N THR A 789 35.56 25.58 32.31
CA THR A 789 35.80 25.85 30.87
C THR A 789 34.84 25.08 29.98
N TRP A 790 34.58 23.80 30.26
CA TRP A 790 33.63 22.99 29.49
C TRP A 790 32.19 23.51 29.64
N LEU A 791 31.73 23.81 30.86
CA LEU A 791 30.41 24.43 31.11
C LEU A 791 30.23 25.72 30.30
N ASN A 792 31.22 26.60 30.32
CA ASN A 792 31.22 27.82 29.51
C ASN A 792 31.15 27.48 28.00
N SER A 793 31.87 26.46 27.53
CA SER A 793 31.82 26.02 26.13
C SER A 793 30.47 25.41 25.71
N ILE A 794 29.68 24.87 26.63
CA ILE A 794 28.34 24.33 26.39
C ILE A 794 27.28 25.45 26.41
N SER A 795 27.52 26.52 27.18
CA SER A 795 26.61 27.68 27.25
C SER A 795 26.69 28.65 26.07
N MET A 796 27.69 28.51 25.20
CA MET A 796 27.79 29.26 23.95
C MET A 796 26.86 28.66 22.88
N THR A 797 26.45 29.48 21.91
CA THR A 797 25.59 29.06 20.79
C THR A 797 26.20 27.90 20.00
N TRP A 798 25.34 27.12 19.34
CA TRP A 798 25.69 25.89 18.62
C TRP A 798 26.99 25.98 17.83
N ILE A 799 27.86 24.98 18.01
CA ILE A 799 28.97 24.73 17.08
C ILE A 799 28.34 24.38 15.71
N PRO A 800 28.82 24.95 14.58
CA PRO A 800 28.23 24.80 13.26
C PRO A 800 27.75 23.37 12.92
#